data_AF-A0AAJ5NFF3-F1
#
_entry.id   AF-A0AAJ5NFF3-F1
#
_cell.length_a   1.000
_cell.length_b   1.000
_cell.length_c   1.000
_cell.angle_alpha   90.00
_cell.angle_beta   90.00
_cell.angle_gamma   90.00
#
_symmetry.space_group_name_H-M   'P 1'
#
loop_
_entity.id
_entity.type
_entity.pdbx_description
1 polymer ?
#
loop_
_entity_poly.entity_id
_entity_poly.type
_entity_poly.pdbx_seq_one_letter_code
_entity_poly.pdbx_strand_id
1 'polypeptide(L)'
;MRIPLLHADLEHGSYTKVAKALRKAWPLGELSLMRAQNTLAIVLGYNSLHHAQHEATASFSIPDGSVSLKSIAKGVAWRMFVRYGIELLLARRLVARLHLDELAVAGISVEAKMRRTFEDAAKKGYIYDEASDLLNHREPWPDETPRLLEKGVPAYKWAIYPDRRVFLWSKLVAQIEMLPEDFAKDLREARKLPTDSDVVESFMIGSLMPAACQPLAEALASGDLAASINGQQQWQVKWIVTRQAEVLGCCIVAEKLGGMIPRVFDPDGAEAYAALGSLLCGDVVPLVETRNAGALVSERFCLIGRNQLEQLKDDRNGDPLETQWFYDQWPVTVNLYRNGMGWLLAGTREFSERGQRYLATTSFDAREQQRLLREEPLFETFTLTAALIDQIGTEEGVPALGNRWHDAVELMLSTRKAEVEAVGRTQAGTERLLVAVLDNVDSSALDAFVDRAISDCLPLRYDGDAEDNEVLVSERRHAVSLTEHLGMAVVKNMPGLQPYSALSIGYVLLIANGEYPGSRYQGMVDAPTQTDWAAQCRLLAAMLIYEPLSDHRVSPLAMSCAIAPVLGLGNGTWSNDELCVWYRSACAVERRLKDAQKLLKAVDDWRATEVQVEHVRAQGEFLRAGDPIPVTRPKSAVEALREMSSMARSAGFAVSVGQQDLPSKKEVLREFEMPPRVD
;
A
#
# COMPACT_ATOMS: atom_id res chain seq x y z
N MET A 1 41.18 -5.24 14.93
CA MET A 1 41.43 -6.48 14.14
C MET A 1 42.39 -6.26 12.97
N ARG A 2 43.32 -7.18 12.69
CA ARG A 2 44.23 -7.15 11.53
C ARG A 2 43.78 -8.17 10.49
N ILE A 3 43.63 -7.76 9.23
CA ILE A 3 43.21 -8.64 8.14
C ILE A 3 44.43 -9.45 7.67
N PRO A 4 44.35 -10.80 7.65
CA PRO A 4 45.46 -11.63 7.21
C PRO A 4 45.76 -11.40 5.72
N LEU A 5 47.04 -11.47 5.35
CA LEU A 5 47.51 -11.38 3.97
C LEU A 5 48.40 -12.59 3.67
N LEU A 6 48.28 -13.15 2.47
CA LEU A 6 49.15 -14.22 2.00
C LEU A 6 50.26 -13.67 1.10
N HIS A 7 51.36 -14.42 1.01
CA HIS A 7 52.38 -14.19 -0.03
C HIS A 7 51.77 -14.18 -1.43
N ALA A 8 50.80 -15.07 -1.69
CA ALA A 8 50.05 -15.14 -2.94
C ALA A 8 49.34 -13.82 -3.32
N ASP A 9 48.85 -13.05 -2.33
CA ASP A 9 48.20 -11.75 -2.57
C ASP A 9 49.17 -10.70 -3.12
N LEU A 10 50.44 -10.80 -2.72
CA LEU A 10 51.52 -9.90 -3.11
C LEU A 10 52.17 -10.36 -4.42
N GLU A 11 52.39 -11.66 -4.60
CA GLU A 11 53.03 -12.25 -5.79
C GLU A 11 52.12 -12.24 -7.03
N HIS A 12 50.83 -12.55 -6.88
CA HIS A 12 49.88 -12.58 -8.00
C HIS A 12 49.29 -11.20 -8.35
N GLY A 13 49.73 -10.16 -7.65
CA GLY A 13 49.35 -8.77 -7.93
C GLY A 13 47.94 -8.36 -7.48
N SER A 14 47.18 -9.23 -6.81
CA SER A 14 45.85 -8.93 -6.24
C SER A 14 45.91 -7.72 -5.30
N TYR A 15 46.91 -7.66 -4.42
CA TYR A 15 47.14 -6.51 -3.54
C TYR A 15 47.31 -5.19 -4.32
N THR A 16 48.04 -5.24 -5.45
CA THR A 16 48.26 -4.07 -6.29
C THR A 16 47.01 -3.67 -7.07
N LYS A 17 46.14 -4.62 -7.44
CA LYS A 17 44.83 -4.34 -8.05
C LYS A 17 43.91 -3.62 -7.07
N VAL A 18 43.78 -4.13 -5.84
CA VAL A 18 43.01 -3.48 -4.77
C VAL A 18 43.56 -2.07 -4.47
N ALA A 19 44.89 -1.90 -4.45
CA ALA A 19 45.50 -0.58 -4.26
C ALA A 19 45.20 0.39 -5.43
N LYS A 20 45.13 -0.09 -6.68
CA LYS A 20 44.69 0.72 -7.83
C LYS A 20 43.22 1.09 -7.74
N ALA A 21 42.37 0.19 -7.26
CA ALA A 21 40.95 0.48 -7.01
C ALA A 21 40.80 1.55 -5.91
N LEU A 22 41.55 1.42 -4.80
CA LEU A 22 41.62 2.42 -3.74
C LEU A 22 42.05 3.78 -4.28
N ARG A 23 43.10 3.81 -5.10
CA ARG A 23 43.60 5.05 -5.73
C ARG A 23 42.51 5.78 -6.53
N LYS A 24 41.68 5.05 -7.27
CA LYS A 24 40.60 5.63 -8.08
C LYS A 24 39.41 6.11 -7.25
N ALA A 25 39.18 5.49 -6.10
CA ALA A 25 38.03 5.78 -5.25
C ALA A 25 38.33 6.78 -4.11
N TRP A 26 39.60 7.14 -3.89
CA TRP A 26 40.01 7.89 -2.70
C TRP A 26 39.44 9.32 -2.64
N PRO A 27 38.80 9.73 -1.53
CA PRO A 27 38.12 11.03 -1.46
C PRO A 27 39.03 12.20 -1.03
N LEU A 28 40.20 11.93 -0.43
CA LEU A 28 41.08 12.98 0.14
C LEU A 28 42.16 13.48 -0.84
N GLY A 29 41.89 13.42 -2.14
CA GLY A 29 42.78 13.86 -3.22
C GLY A 29 43.53 12.73 -3.95
N GLU A 30 44.40 13.09 -4.89
CA GLU A 30 45.11 12.11 -5.72
C GLU A 30 46.19 11.34 -4.93
N LEU A 31 46.08 10.01 -4.94
CA LEU A 31 47.12 9.13 -4.42
C LEU A 31 48.04 8.67 -5.54
N SER A 32 49.37 8.70 -5.31
CA SER A 32 50.30 7.92 -6.14
C SER A 32 50.13 6.43 -5.85
N LEU A 33 50.55 5.55 -6.76
CA LEU A 33 50.39 4.10 -6.57
C LEU A 33 51.09 3.60 -5.29
N MET A 34 52.30 4.09 -5.01
CA MET A 34 53.06 3.74 -3.80
C MET A 34 52.35 4.22 -2.53
N ARG A 35 51.77 5.44 -2.55
CA ARG A 35 50.95 5.94 -1.44
C ARG A 35 49.66 5.13 -1.27
N ALA A 36 49.02 4.72 -2.36
CA ALA A 36 47.83 3.89 -2.32
C ALA A 36 48.11 2.49 -1.74
N GLN A 37 49.24 1.86 -2.10
CA GLN A 37 49.67 0.60 -1.50
C GLN A 37 49.96 0.74 0.00
N ASN A 38 50.66 1.80 0.41
CA ASN A 38 50.90 2.04 1.84
C ASN A 38 49.61 2.36 2.61
N THR A 39 48.69 3.12 1.99
CA THR A 39 47.37 3.43 2.56
C THR A 39 46.54 2.16 2.72
N LEU A 40 46.58 1.26 1.73
CA LEU A 40 45.94 -0.06 1.78
C LEU A 40 46.48 -0.89 2.95
N ALA A 41 47.80 -0.93 3.17
CA ALA A 41 48.39 -1.62 4.32
C ALA A 41 47.83 -1.12 5.65
N ILE A 42 47.71 0.21 5.80
CA ILE A 42 47.21 0.86 7.02
C ILE A 42 45.73 0.51 7.28
N VAL A 43 44.89 0.61 6.25
CA VAL A 43 43.45 0.28 6.39
C VAL A 43 43.21 -1.22 6.54
N LEU A 44 44.15 -2.09 6.17
CA LEU A 44 44.01 -3.55 6.37
C LEU A 44 44.41 -4.00 7.77
N GLY A 45 45.30 -3.29 8.46
CA GLY A 45 45.94 -3.94 9.59
C GLY A 45 47.21 -3.32 10.12
N TYR A 46 48.01 -2.82 9.20
CA TYR A 46 49.46 -2.82 9.31
C TYR A 46 50.01 -1.39 9.49
N ASN A 47 51.22 -1.27 10.03
CA ASN A 47 51.83 0.04 10.22
C ASN A 47 52.37 0.64 8.91
N SER A 48 52.74 -0.20 7.95
CA SER A 48 53.25 0.20 6.64
C SER A 48 53.17 -0.96 5.63
N LEU A 49 53.42 -0.68 4.34
CA LEU A 49 53.57 -1.70 3.30
C LEU A 49 54.67 -2.73 3.64
N HIS A 50 55.81 -2.26 4.15
CA HIS A 50 56.91 -3.15 4.55
C HIS A 50 56.50 -4.10 5.68
N HIS A 51 55.73 -3.60 6.65
CA HIS A 51 55.18 -4.42 7.73
C HIS A 51 54.16 -5.45 7.19
N ALA A 52 53.37 -5.07 6.19
CA ALA A 52 52.44 -5.99 5.53
C ALA A 52 53.15 -7.11 4.75
N GLN A 53 54.26 -6.79 4.07
CA GLN A 53 55.08 -7.76 3.35
C GLN A 53 55.81 -8.73 4.28
N HIS A 54 56.42 -8.21 5.35
CA HIS A 54 57.13 -9.03 6.33
C HIS A 54 56.22 -10.05 7.02
N GLU A 55 54.96 -9.68 7.20
CA GLU A 55 54.02 -10.49 7.95
C GLU A 55 52.97 -11.21 7.10
N ALA A 56 53.13 -11.20 5.77
CA ALA A 56 52.34 -12.07 4.91
C ALA A 56 52.76 -13.51 5.17
N THR A 57 51.82 -14.45 5.33
CA THR A 57 52.17 -15.87 5.56
C THR A 57 52.20 -16.63 4.23
N ALA A 58 53.01 -17.69 4.16
CA ALA A 58 53.11 -18.53 2.96
C ALA A 58 51.87 -19.45 2.79
N SER A 59 51.18 -19.77 3.88
CA SER A 59 49.95 -20.56 3.91
C SER A 59 49.02 -20.11 5.04
N PHE A 60 47.74 -20.48 4.96
CA PHE A 60 46.78 -20.23 6.03
C PHE A 60 46.92 -21.28 7.14
N SER A 61 47.03 -20.82 8.39
CA SER A 61 46.81 -21.65 9.60
C SER A 61 45.40 -21.48 10.18
N ILE A 62 44.51 -20.78 9.46
CA ILE A 62 43.19 -20.36 9.95
C ILE A 62 42.12 -21.35 9.43
N PRO A 63 41.22 -21.90 10.29
CA PRO A 63 40.18 -22.82 9.87
C PRO A 63 39.19 -22.22 8.85
N ASP A 64 38.70 -23.02 7.89
CA ASP A 64 37.72 -22.60 6.88
C ASP A 64 36.40 -22.10 7.51
N GLY A 65 36.01 -20.86 7.17
CA GLY A 65 34.82 -20.20 7.72
C GLY A 65 35.04 -19.48 9.06
N SER A 66 36.29 -19.27 9.47
CA SER A 66 36.63 -18.48 10.66
C SER A 66 36.62 -16.96 10.42
N VAL A 67 36.62 -16.52 9.17
CA VAL A 67 36.62 -15.10 8.78
C VAL A 67 35.48 -14.83 7.80
N SER A 68 34.73 -13.77 8.04
CA SER A 68 33.66 -13.30 7.14
C SER A 68 34.15 -12.10 6.32
N LEU A 69 33.84 -12.08 5.02
CA LEU A 69 34.08 -10.92 4.16
C LEU A 69 33.37 -9.66 4.67
N LYS A 70 32.18 -9.83 5.26
CA LYS A 70 31.46 -8.73 5.94
C LYS A 70 32.28 -8.16 7.09
N SER A 71 32.93 -8.99 7.91
CA SER A 71 33.78 -8.54 9.02
C SER A 71 35.03 -7.79 8.53
N ILE A 72 35.67 -8.30 7.47
CA ILE A 72 36.80 -7.63 6.80
C ILE A 72 36.38 -6.25 6.30
N ALA A 73 35.26 -6.16 5.58
CA ALA A 73 34.75 -4.91 5.03
C ALA A 73 34.47 -3.87 6.13
N LYS A 74 33.82 -4.28 7.23
CA LYS A 74 33.61 -3.43 8.42
C LYS A 74 34.93 -2.95 9.02
N GLY A 75 35.92 -3.83 9.16
CA GLY A 75 37.23 -3.50 9.69
C GLY A 75 38.01 -2.48 8.84
N VAL A 76 37.95 -2.61 7.51
CA VAL A 76 38.57 -1.63 6.59
C VAL A 76 37.86 -0.27 6.68
N ALA A 77 36.52 -0.26 6.64
CA ALA A 77 35.74 0.97 6.76
C ALA A 77 36.00 1.69 8.09
N TRP A 78 36.04 0.93 9.19
CA TRP A 78 36.38 1.42 10.52
C TRP A 78 37.76 2.07 10.58
N ARG A 79 38.78 1.45 9.97
CA ARG A 79 40.14 2.01 9.95
C ARG A 79 40.24 3.26 9.08
N MET A 80 39.47 3.35 8.00
CA MET A 80 39.34 4.59 7.21
C MET A 80 38.80 5.74 8.06
N PHE A 81 37.78 5.47 8.88
CA PHE A 81 37.25 6.43 9.83
C PHE A 81 38.27 6.81 10.90
N VAL A 82 38.86 5.85 11.60
CA VAL A 82 39.77 6.12 12.72
C VAL A 82 41.04 6.82 12.27
N ARG A 83 41.65 6.43 11.14
CA ARG A 83 42.95 6.95 10.68
C ARG A 83 42.87 8.17 9.79
N TYR A 84 41.81 8.27 8.98
CA TYR A 84 41.70 9.31 7.94
C TYR A 84 40.46 10.20 8.10
N GLY A 85 39.60 9.95 9.09
CA GLY A 85 38.41 10.77 9.35
C GLY A 85 37.30 10.62 8.29
N ILE A 86 37.36 9.56 7.47
CA ILE A 86 36.34 9.30 6.45
C ILE A 86 35.09 8.75 7.13
N GLU A 87 33.95 9.41 6.95
CA GLU A 87 32.66 8.99 7.51
C GLU A 87 32.34 7.51 7.20
N LEU A 88 31.75 6.79 8.14
CA LEU A 88 31.56 5.34 8.04
C LEU A 88 30.70 4.91 6.83
N LEU A 89 29.60 5.61 6.53
CA LEU A 89 28.74 5.29 5.39
C LEU A 89 29.46 5.54 4.06
N LEU A 90 30.25 6.62 3.97
CA LEU A 90 31.11 6.87 2.82
C LEU A 90 32.18 5.78 2.69
N ALA A 91 32.84 5.41 3.80
CA ALA A 91 33.84 4.35 3.83
C ALA A 91 33.26 3.00 3.38
N ARG A 92 32.01 2.67 3.73
CA ARG A 92 31.30 1.48 3.21
C ARG A 92 31.20 1.48 1.69
N ARG A 93 30.74 2.59 1.11
CA ARG A 93 30.59 2.75 -0.34
C ARG A 93 31.95 2.62 -1.04
N LEU A 94 33.01 3.14 -0.43
CA LEU A 94 34.38 2.99 -0.92
C LEU A 94 34.84 1.53 -0.88
N VAL A 95 34.65 0.86 0.26
CA VAL A 95 35.05 -0.54 0.46
C VAL A 95 34.37 -1.47 -0.54
N ALA A 96 33.10 -1.24 -0.86
CA ALA A 96 32.39 -2.00 -1.90
C ALA A 96 33.05 -1.91 -3.29
N ARG A 97 33.81 -0.85 -3.56
CA ARG A 97 34.54 -0.62 -4.83
C ARG A 97 35.99 -1.11 -4.79
N LEU A 98 36.48 -1.61 -3.65
CA LEU A 98 37.86 -2.06 -3.49
C LEU A 98 38.12 -3.48 -4.00
N HIS A 99 37.06 -4.24 -4.32
CA HIS A 99 37.17 -5.63 -4.75
C HIS A 99 37.98 -6.49 -3.76
N LEU A 100 37.63 -6.42 -2.47
CA LEU A 100 38.31 -7.18 -1.40
C LEU A 100 38.17 -8.71 -1.58
N ASP A 101 37.24 -9.14 -2.42
CA ASP A 101 37.06 -10.52 -2.86
C ASP A 101 38.20 -11.04 -3.75
N GLU A 102 39.03 -10.15 -4.32
CA GLU A 102 40.25 -10.55 -5.06
C GLU A 102 41.40 -11.02 -4.16
N LEU A 103 41.32 -10.75 -2.84
CA LEU A 103 42.29 -11.24 -1.88
C LEU A 103 42.08 -12.74 -1.64
N ALA A 104 43.16 -13.50 -1.52
CA ALA A 104 43.15 -14.94 -1.29
C ALA A 104 42.41 -15.32 0.01
N VAL A 105 42.34 -14.41 0.98
CA VAL A 105 41.51 -14.51 2.19
C VAL A 105 40.02 -14.69 1.88
N ALA A 106 39.52 -14.13 0.78
CA ALA A 106 38.12 -14.31 0.37
C ALA A 106 37.79 -15.77 0.07
N GLY A 107 38.76 -16.55 -0.43
CA GLY A 107 38.60 -17.96 -0.81
C GLY A 107 38.42 -18.93 0.37
N ILE A 108 38.68 -18.49 1.61
CA ILE A 108 38.50 -19.26 2.86
C ILE A 108 37.38 -18.68 3.75
N SER A 109 36.65 -17.69 3.24
CA SER A 109 35.59 -17.01 3.97
C SER A 109 34.36 -17.88 4.20
N VAL A 110 33.54 -17.51 5.19
CA VAL A 110 32.22 -18.13 5.43
C VAL A 110 31.36 -18.09 4.16
N GLU A 111 31.37 -16.96 3.46
CA GLU A 111 30.58 -16.73 2.26
C GLU A 111 31.07 -17.60 1.09
N ALA A 112 32.39 -17.78 0.92
CA ALA A 112 32.94 -18.69 -0.09
C ALA A 112 32.64 -20.16 0.24
N LYS A 113 32.67 -20.54 1.52
CA LYS A 113 32.26 -21.87 1.99
C LYS A 113 30.78 -22.12 1.72
N MET A 114 29.92 -21.17 2.08
CA MET A 114 28.48 -21.20 1.79
C MET A 114 28.22 -21.33 0.30
N ARG A 115 28.88 -20.52 -0.54
CA ARG A 115 28.77 -20.61 -2.00
C ARG A 115 29.16 -21.98 -2.54
N ARG A 116 30.28 -22.56 -2.11
CA ARG A 116 30.67 -23.94 -2.49
C ARG A 116 29.61 -24.96 -2.06
N THR A 117 29.07 -24.83 -0.86
CA THR A 117 27.99 -25.72 -0.38
C THR A 117 26.69 -25.54 -1.15
N PHE A 118 26.36 -24.32 -1.58
CA PHE A 118 25.18 -24.04 -2.42
C PHE A 118 25.36 -24.59 -3.83
N GLU A 119 26.52 -24.38 -4.44
CA GLU A 119 26.86 -24.94 -5.75
C GLU A 119 26.82 -26.48 -5.72
N ASP A 120 27.26 -27.11 -4.63
CA ASP A 120 27.17 -28.56 -4.45
C ASP A 120 25.75 -29.06 -4.11
N ALA A 121 24.92 -28.26 -3.44
CA ALA A 121 23.51 -28.58 -3.17
C ALA A 121 22.64 -28.42 -4.42
N ALA A 122 22.88 -27.40 -5.23
CA ALA A 122 22.22 -27.17 -6.52
C ALA A 122 22.55 -28.31 -7.51
N LYS A 123 23.81 -28.77 -7.56
CA LYS A 123 24.20 -29.98 -8.31
C LYS A 123 23.49 -31.26 -7.85
N LYS A 124 22.98 -31.28 -6.61
CA LYS A 124 22.22 -32.39 -6.01
C LYS A 124 20.70 -32.20 -6.08
N GLY A 125 20.21 -31.13 -6.71
CA GLY A 125 18.78 -30.91 -6.96
C GLY A 125 17.98 -30.30 -5.79
N TYR A 126 18.63 -29.74 -4.78
CA TYR A 126 17.94 -29.04 -3.70
C TYR A 126 17.61 -27.59 -4.11
N ILE A 127 16.32 -27.23 -4.08
CA ILE A 127 15.82 -25.86 -4.27
C ILE A 127 15.43 -25.31 -2.89
N TYR A 128 15.97 -24.16 -2.51
CA TYR A 128 15.59 -23.47 -1.28
C TYR A 128 14.31 -22.66 -1.50
N ASP A 129 13.42 -22.70 -0.51
CA ASP A 129 12.17 -21.93 -0.50
C ASP A 129 12.44 -20.49 -0.01
N GLU A 130 12.28 -19.53 -0.91
CA GLU A 130 12.45 -18.09 -0.68
C GLU A 130 11.43 -17.53 0.35
N ALA A 131 10.35 -18.27 0.65
CA ALA A 131 9.35 -17.88 1.64
C ALA A 131 9.94 -17.78 3.05
N SER A 132 10.96 -18.58 3.38
CA SER A 132 11.60 -18.54 4.70
C SER A 132 12.35 -17.22 4.95
N ASP A 133 13.00 -16.66 3.92
CA ASP A 133 13.73 -15.39 4.06
C ASP A 133 12.78 -14.19 4.13
N LEU A 134 11.67 -14.24 3.40
CA LEU A 134 10.60 -13.25 3.49
C LEU A 134 9.91 -13.25 4.86
N LEU A 135 9.64 -14.43 5.43
CA LEU A 135 8.98 -14.58 6.74
C LEU A 135 9.91 -14.29 7.93
N ASN A 136 11.22 -14.40 7.74
CA ASN A 136 12.24 -14.11 8.76
C ASN A 136 12.86 -12.70 8.63
N HIS A 137 12.50 -11.91 7.61
CA HIS A 137 12.98 -10.55 7.47
C HIS A 137 12.59 -9.72 8.69
N ARG A 138 13.59 -9.18 9.38
CA ARG A 138 13.42 -8.22 10.50
C ARG A 138 13.83 -6.84 10.03
N GLU A 139 13.07 -5.79 10.37
CA GLU A 139 13.63 -4.44 10.33
C GLU A 139 14.85 -4.44 11.28
N PRO A 140 16.02 -3.93 10.86
CA PRO A 140 17.22 -3.97 11.68
C PRO A 140 17.04 -3.11 12.94
N TRP A 141 17.21 -3.74 14.11
CA TRP A 141 17.04 -3.14 15.44
C TRP A 141 18.30 -3.46 16.28
N PRO A 142 19.20 -2.47 16.49
CA PRO A 142 20.40 -2.66 17.31
C PRO A 142 20.08 -2.91 18.78
N ASP A 143 20.86 -3.75 19.45
CA ASP A 143 20.66 -4.04 20.88
C ASP A 143 20.88 -2.80 21.78
N GLU A 144 21.62 -1.81 21.28
CA GLU A 144 21.86 -0.53 21.94
C GLU A 144 20.66 0.44 21.91
N THR A 145 19.60 0.11 21.16
CA THR A 145 18.43 0.99 20.95
C THR A 145 17.83 1.55 22.26
N PRO A 146 17.56 0.77 23.32
CA PRO A 146 16.97 1.30 24.55
C PRO A 146 17.83 2.38 25.20
N ARG A 147 19.15 2.17 25.23
CA ARG A 147 20.11 3.12 25.82
C ARG A 147 20.25 4.39 24.99
N LEU A 148 20.19 4.29 23.67
CA LEU A 148 20.23 5.44 22.78
C LEU A 148 18.99 6.34 22.98
N LEU A 149 17.82 5.74 23.16
CA LEU A 149 16.57 6.46 23.43
C LEU A 149 16.61 7.16 24.80
N GLU A 150 17.09 6.49 25.85
CA GLU A 150 17.24 7.08 27.20
C GLU A 150 18.15 8.32 27.22
N LYS A 151 19.12 8.40 26.31
CA LYS A 151 20.11 9.49 26.24
C LYS A 151 19.72 10.61 25.26
N GLY A 152 18.50 10.58 24.72
CA GLY A 152 17.96 11.67 23.89
C GLY A 152 18.25 11.56 22.39
N VAL A 153 18.59 10.38 21.87
CA VAL A 153 18.50 10.15 20.41
C VAL A 153 17.02 10.19 20.00
N PRO A 154 16.65 10.85 18.88
CA PRO A 154 15.25 10.95 18.48
C PRO A 154 14.56 9.59 18.40
N ALA A 155 13.45 9.43 19.12
CA ALA A 155 12.70 8.19 19.24
C ALA A 155 11.78 7.90 18.04
N TYR A 156 12.20 8.28 16.84
CA TYR A 156 11.40 8.23 15.62
C TYR A 156 12.23 7.68 14.46
N LYS A 157 11.57 6.99 13.50
CA LYS A 157 12.22 6.50 12.27
C LYS A 157 12.94 7.63 11.53
N TRP A 158 12.36 8.83 11.57
CA TRP A 158 12.98 10.06 11.11
C TRP A 158 12.43 11.26 11.89
N ALA A 159 13.22 12.32 12.00
CA ALA A 159 12.80 13.56 12.67
C ALA A 159 13.44 14.78 12.00
N ILE A 160 12.66 15.83 11.78
CA ILE A 160 13.10 17.10 11.16
C ILE A 160 13.30 18.12 12.27
N TYR A 161 14.52 18.64 12.39
CA TYR A 161 14.86 19.69 13.35
C TYR A 161 14.44 21.08 12.85
N PRO A 162 14.32 22.08 13.76
CA PRO A 162 14.07 23.48 13.41
C PRO A 162 15.08 24.08 12.41
N ASP A 163 16.31 23.58 12.38
CA ASP A 163 17.37 24.00 11.46
C ASP A 163 17.29 23.32 10.07
N ARG A 164 16.20 22.58 9.80
CA ARG A 164 15.93 21.84 8.55
C ARG A 164 16.91 20.71 8.26
N ARG A 165 17.62 20.21 9.28
CA ARG A 165 18.29 18.90 9.19
C ARG A 165 17.29 17.80 9.53
N VAL A 166 17.42 16.67 8.86
CA VAL A 166 16.65 15.46 9.15
C VAL A 166 17.57 14.39 9.71
N PHE A 167 17.16 13.84 10.85
CA PHE A 167 17.74 12.63 11.42
C PHE A 167 17.04 11.41 10.83
N LEU A 168 17.81 10.38 10.47
CA LEU A 168 17.31 9.13 9.94
C LEU A 168 17.79 7.96 10.80
N TRP A 169 16.86 7.26 11.45
CA TRP A 169 17.17 6.11 12.29
C TRP A 169 17.85 4.99 11.49
N SER A 170 17.39 4.75 10.25
CA SER A 170 18.01 3.76 9.34
C SER A 170 19.49 4.05 9.07
N LYS A 171 19.90 5.32 8.98
CA LYS A 171 21.30 5.70 8.83
C LYS A 171 22.10 5.48 10.10
N LEU A 172 21.52 5.74 11.27
CA LEU A 172 22.15 5.45 12.55
C LEU A 172 22.38 3.93 12.69
N VAL A 173 21.34 3.13 12.47
CA VAL A 173 21.42 1.66 12.50
C VAL A 173 22.48 1.14 11.53
N ALA A 174 22.49 1.63 10.29
CA ALA A 174 23.49 1.22 9.30
C ALA A 174 24.93 1.57 9.71
N GLN A 175 25.14 2.65 10.48
CA GLN A 175 26.45 2.99 11.03
C GLN A 175 26.84 2.08 12.21
N ILE A 176 25.89 1.79 13.11
CA ILE A 176 26.11 0.89 14.25
C ILE A 176 26.45 -0.52 13.76
N GLU A 177 25.70 -1.03 12.79
CA GLU A 177 25.96 -2.34 12.18
C GLU A 177 27.35 -2.43 11.54
N MET A 178 27.99 -1.31 11.20
CA MET A 178 29.33 -1.29 10.64
C MET A 178 30.45 -1.26 11.67
N LEU A 179 30.13 -1.08 12.95
CA LEU A 179 31.12 -1.12 14.01
C LEU A 179 31.70 -2.54 14.13
N PRO A 180 33.03 -2.71 14.19
CA PRO A 180 33.65 -3.99 14.54
C PRO A 180 33.34 -4.40 15.98
N GLU A 181 33.35 -5.69 16.30
CA GLU A 181 33.07 -6.20 17.66
C GLU A 181 33.98 -5.57 18.74
N ASP A 182 35.25 -5.29 18.41
CA ASP A 182 36.26 -4.72 19.32
C ASP A 182 36.41 -3.18 19.25
N PHE A 183 35.48 -2.46 18.61
CA PHE A 183 35.66 -1.02 18.32
C PHE A 183 35.95 -0.17 19.56
N ALA A 184 35.38 -0.52 20.72
CA ALA A 184 35.60 0.17 21.99
C ALA A 184 37.06 0.08 22.47
N LYS A 185 37.77 -1.01 22.16
CA LYS A 185 39.19 -1.17 22.48
C LYS A 185 40.05 -0.35 21.53
N ASP A 186 39.75 -0.41 20.23
CA ASP A 186 40.46 0.35 19.18
C ASP A 186 40.37 1.88 19.41
N LEU A 187 39.22 2.39 19.88
CA LEU A 187 39.06 3.81 20.20
C LEU A 187 39.94 4.28 21.37
N ARG A 188 40.08 3.44 22.41
CA ARG A 188 40.95 3.71 23.57
C ARG A 188 42.42 3.70 23.15
N GLU A 189 42.83 2.72 22.35
CA GLU A 189 44.20 2.62 21.83
C GLU A 189 44.57 3.80 20.90
N ALA A 190 43.62 4.32 20.13
CA ALA A 190 43.81 5.49 19.27
C ALA A 190 43.88 6.83 20.02
N ARG A 191 43.78 6.84 21.36
CA ARG A 191 43.74 8.03 22.23
C ARG A 191 42.67 9.06 21.83
N LYS A 192 41.61 8.62 21.17
CA LYS A 192 40.49 9.49 20.78
C LYS A 192 39.41 9.60 21.87
N LEU A 193 39.56 8.87 22.98
CA LEU A 193 38.62 8.89 24.10
C LEU A 193 39.35 8.75 25.47
N PRO A 194 38.84 9.39 26.54
CA PRO A 194 39.30 9.16 27.93
C PRO A 194 38.89 7.77 28.47
N THR A 195 39.39 7.40 29.65
CA THR A 195 39.34 6.01 30.18
C THR A 195 38.00 5.60 30.82
N ASP A 196 37.00 6.47 30.87
CA ASP A 196 35.73 6.24 31.60
C ASP A 196 34.71 5.36 30.85
N SER A 197 33.70 4.83 31.55
CA SER A 197 32.73 3.87 30.98
C SER A 197 31.70 4.50 30.02
N ASP A 198 31.46 5.82 30.11
CA ASP A 198 30.44 6.57 29.33
C ASP A 198 30.89 6.94 27.90
N VAL A 199 32.05 6.41 27.50
CA VAL A 199 32.83 6.83 26.34
C VAL A 199 32.32 6.27 25.01
N VAL A 200 31.86 5.01 25.03
CA VAL A 200 31.21 4.40 23.86
C VAL A 200 29.91 5.14 23.55
N GLU A 201 29.12 5.45 24.58
CA GLU A 201 27.88 6.20 24.45
C GLU A 201 28.14 7.64 23.96
N SER A 202 29.15 8.31 24.52
CA SER A 202 29.59 9.63 24.05
C SER A 202 30.03 9.64 22.58
N PHE A 203 30.65 8.55 22.10
CA PHE A 203 30.98 8.39 20.67
C PHE A 203 29.73 8.21 19.81
N MET A 204 28.76 7.41 20.27
CA MET A 204 27.52 7.15 19.54
C MET A 204 26.70 8.46 19.39
N ILE A 205 26.59 9.23 20.48
CA ILE A 205 25.85 10.51 20.50
C ILE A 205 26.65 11.62 19.82
N GLY A 206 27.96 11.69 20.06
CA GLY A 206 28.81 12.80 19.59
C GLY A 206 29.31 12.65 18.16
N SER A 207 29.36 11.43 17.60
CA SER A 207 29.90 11.16 16.26
C SER A 207 28.88 10.49 15.33
N LEU A 208 28.19 9.44 15.77
CA LEU A 208 27.29 8.69 14.87
C LEU A 208 25.93 9.37 14.68
N MET A 209 25.34 9.93 15.75
CA MET A 209 24.07 10.64 15.66
C MET A 209 24.13 11.88 14.74
N PRO A 210 25.16 12.76 14.82
CA PRO A 210 25.26 13.89 13.90
C PRO A 210 25.52 13.45 12.45
N ALA A 211 26.27 12.35 12.25
CA ALA A 211 26.47 11.76 10.92
C ALA A 211 25.20 11.09 10.36
N ALA A 212 24.25 10.71 11.22
CA ALA A 212 22.92 10.26 10.80
C ALA A 212 21.98 11.43 10.42
N CYS A 213 22.42 12.68 10.60
CA CYS A 213 21.68 13.87 10.20
C CYS A 213 22.18 14.39 8.84
N GLN A 214 21.26 14.85 7.99
CA GLN A 214 21.60 15.50 6.71
C GLN A 214 20.59 16.61 6.37
N PRO A 215 20.90 17.51 5.42
CA PRO A 215 19.93 18.50 4.96
C PRO A 215 18.64 17.87 4.43
N LEU A 216 17.48 18.43 4.78
CA LEU A 216 16.17 17.89 4.37
C LEU A 216 16.01 17.78 2.85
N ALA A 217 16.45 18.80 2.10
CA ALA A 217 16.37 18.80 0.65
C ALA A 217 17.18 17.65 0.03
N GLU A 218 18.38 17.38 0.56
CA GLU A 218 19.22 16.26 0.12
C GLU A 218 18.59 14.91 0.47
N ALA A 219 17.97 14.77 1.65
CA ALA A 219 17.31 13.54 2.06
C ALA A 219 16.07 13.20 1.21
N LEU A 220 15.34 14.23 0.78
CA LEU A 220 14.22 14.09 -0.15
C LEU A 220 14.74 13.75 -1.55
N ALA A 221 15.79 14.44 -2.00
CA ALA A 221 16.41 14.23 -3.30
C ALA A 221 17.28 12.96 -3.40
N SER A 222 17.64 12.30 -2.31
CA SER A 222 18.30 10.98 -2.35
C SER A 222 17.32 9.82 -2.26
N GLY A 223 16.06 10.09 -1.92
CA GLY A 223 15.05 9.06 -1.64
C GLY A 223 15.21 8.40 -0.26
N ASP A 224 16.22 8.76 0.54
CA ASP A 224 16.46 8.19 1.87
C ASP A 224 15.26 8.42 2.80
N LEU A 225 14.66 9.62 2.71
CA LEU A 225 13.47 9.97 3.47
C LEU A 225 12.19 9.41 2.80
N ALA A 226 12.14 9.36 1.47
CA ALA A 226 10.99 8.83 0.74
C ALA A 226 10.72 7.34 1.06
N ALA A 227 11.78 6.52 1.10
CA ALA A 227 11.69 5.11 1.49
C ALA A 227 11.19 4.90 2.93
N SER A 228 11.45 5.88 3.81
CA SER A 228 11.05 5.87 5.22
C SER A 228 9.64 6.44 5.46
N ILE A 229 9.00 7.03 4.44
CA ILE A 229 7.64 7.63 4.50
C ILE A 229 6.60 6.72 3.79
N ASN A 230 6.96 5.54 3.30
CA ASN A 230 6.13 4.68 2.43
C ASN A 230 4.70 4.33 2.90
N GLY A 231 4.25 4.71 4.10
CA GLY A 231 2.84 4.64 4.51
C GLY A 231 2.00 5.90 4.30
N GLN A 232 2.57 7.12 4.24
CA GLN A 232 1.78 8.37 4.22
C GLN A 232 2.54 9.54 3.54
N GLN A 233 2.69 9.51 2.21
CA GLN A 233 3.14 10.70 1.47
C GLN A 233 1.96 11.66 1.26
N GLN A 234 1.88 12.67 2.11
CA GLN A 234 0.90 13.77 1.98
C GLN A 234 1.10 14.61 0.72
N TRP A 235 2.35 14.73 0.28
CA TRP A 235 2.76 15.41 -0.94
C TRP A 235 3.81 14.58 -1.68
N GLN A 236 3.77 14.62 -3.01
CA GLN A 236 4.69 13.91 -3.90
C GLN A 236 5.20 14.84 -4.99
N VAL A 237 6.47 14.67 -5.37
CA VAL A 237 7.01 15.32 -6.58
C VAL A 237 6.73 14.41 -7.77
N LYS A 238 6.02 14.92 -8.78
CA LYS A 238 5.77 14.24 -10.05
C LYS A 238 6.34 15.02 -11.22
N TRP A 239 6.91 14.32 -12.20
CA TRP A 239 7.46 14.89 -13.42
C TRP A 239 6.42 14.95 -14.52
N ILE A 240 6.40 16.07 -15.24
CA ILE A 240 5.51 16.33 -16.36
C ILE A 240 6.21 15.83 -17.62
N VAL A 241 5.66 14.77 -18.23
CA VAL A 241 6.29 14.10 -19.36
C VAL A 241 5.34 14.05 -20.56
N THR A 242 5.87 14.29 -21.75
CA THR A 242 5.13 14.20 -23.02
C THR A 242 5.07 12.77 -23.55
N ARG A 243 4.27 12.53 -24.59
CA ARG A 243 4.21 11.19 -25.23
C ARG A 243 5.56 10.78 -25.83
N GLN A 244 6.42 11.72 -26.18
CA GLN A 244 7.75 11.50 -26.75
C GLN A 244 8.83 11.38 -25.67
N ALA A 245 8.45 11.18 -24.41
CA ALA A 245 9.34 11.09 -23.26
C ALA A 245 10.16 12.37 -22.99
N GLU A 246 9.69 13.53 -23.45
CA GLU A 246 10.30 14.82 -23.10
C GLU A 246 9.83 15.24 -21.70
N VAL A 247 10.78 15.62 -20.83
CA VAL A 247 10.49 16.10 -19.48
C VAL A 247 10.37 17.61 -19.50
N LEU A 248 9.16 18.13 -19.31
CA LEU A 248 8.90 19.57 -19.35
C LEU A 248 9.24 20.28 -18.03
N GLY A 249 9.15 19.55 -16.92
CA GLY A 249 9.37 20.06 -15.57
C GLY A 249 8.84 19.09 -14.52
N CYS A 250 8.71 19.56 -13.28
CA CYS A 250 8.05 18.79 -12.23
C CYS A 250 7.11 19.67 -11.39
N CYS A 251 6.23 19.02 -10.63
CA CYS A 251 5.21 19.65 -9.81
C CYS A 251 5.04 18.89 -8.48
N ILE A 252 4.40 19.53 -7.50
CA ILE A 252 4.09 18.91 -6.22
C ILE A 252 2.59 18.62 -6.17
N VAL A 253 2.23 17.35 -5.95
CA VAL A 253 0.86 16.86 -5.92
C VAL A 253 0.52 16.39 -4.51
N ALA A 254 -0.60 16.86 -3.97
CA ALA A 254 -1.24 16.34 -2.76
C ALA A 254 -2.38 15.40 -3.17
N GLU A 255 -2.04 14.17 -3.55
CA GLU A 255 -2.99 13.22 -4.16
C GLU A 255 -4.21 12.98 -3.27
N LYS A 256 -4.00 12.75 -1.97
CA LYS A 256 -5.09 12.52 -1.01
C LYS A 256 -6.03 13.73 -0.87
N LEU A 257 -5.52 14.94 -1.03
CA LEU A 257 -6.31 16.18 -1.03
C LEU A 257 -6.95 16.49 -2.40
N GLY A 258 -6.59 15.76 -3.46
CA GLY A 258 -7.00 16.08 -4.82
C GLY A 258 -6.48 17.44 -5.30
N GLY A 259 -5.29 17.84 -4.83
CA GLY A 259 -4.70 19.15 -5.10
C GLY A 259 -3.31 19.06 -5.75
N MET A 260 -2.96 20.06 -6.55
CA MET A 260 -1.61 20.27 -7.08
C MET A 260 -1.16 21.70 -6.84
N ILE A 261 0.08 21.91 -6.43
CA ILE A 261 0.59 23.26 -6.22
C ILE A 261 0.70 23.98 -7.57
N PRO A 262 0.16 25.21 -7.73
CA PRO A 262 0.17 25.98 -8.98
C PRO A 262 1.57 26.53 -9.33
N ARG A 263 2.56 25.66 -9.47
CA ARG A 263 3.93 25.99 -9.86
C ARG A 263 4.56 24.81 -10.60
N VAL A 264 5.20 25.10 -11.74
CA VAL A 264 6.11 24.17 -12.39
C VAL A 264 7.53 24.50 -11.94
N PHE A 265 8.26 23.48 -11.52
CA PHE A 265 9.66 23.55 -11.15
C PHE A 265 10.52 22.97 -12.28
N ASP A 266 11.81 23.28 -12.24
CA ASP A 266 12.76 22.78 -13.22
C ASP A 266 12.80 21.23 -13.27
N PRO A 267 13.11 20.64 -14.44
CA PRO A 267 13.17 19.19 -14.62
C PRO A 267 14.16 18.46 -13.70
N ASP A 268 15.14 19.18 -13.13
CA ASP A 268 16.14 18.62 -12.21
C ASP A 268 15.54 18.19 -10.85
N GLY A 269 14.37 18.74 -10.50
CA GLY A 269 13.65 18.47 -9.26
C GLY A 269 14.26 19.10 -8.00
N ALA A 270 15.40 19.80 -8.08
CA ALA A 270 16.09 20.31 -6.90
C ALA A 270 15.24 21.37 -6.17
N GLU A 271 14.68 22.33 -6.92
CA GLU A 271 13.78 23.33 -6.37
C GLU A 271 12.47 22.72 -5.84
N ALA A 272 11.94 21.70 -6.52
CA ALA A 272 10.72 21.02 -6.11
C ALA A 272 10.92 20.31 -4.76
N TYR A 273 12.06 19.65 -4.54
CA TYR A 273 12.37 19.02 -3.26
C TYR A 273 12.63 20.03 -2.14
N ALA A 274 13.22 21.20 -2.44
CA ALA A 274 13.34 22.29 -1.47
C ALA A 274 11.97 22.87 -1.08
N ALA A 275 11.07 23.03 -2.05
CA ALA A 275 9.69 23.45 -1.82
C ALA A 275 8.90 22.40 -1.02
N LEU A 276 9.05 21.12 -1.35
CA LEU A 276 8.48 20.01 -0.56
C LEU A 276 9.01 20.02 0.88
N GLY A 277 10.31 20.25 1.07
CA GLY A 277 10.90 20.40 2.41
C GLY A 277 10.27 21.54 3.20
N SER A 278 9.95 22.65 2.55
CA SER A 278 9.27 23.80 3.17
C SER A 278 7.85 23.44 3.62
N LEU A 279 7.08 22.71 2.80
CA LEU A 279 5.76 22.18 3.20
C LEU A 279 5.84 21.28 4.43
N LEU A 280 6.82 20.36 4.46
CA LEU A 280 7.02 19.46 5.60
C LEU A 280 7.36 20.22 6.89
N CYS A 281 8.06 21.36 6.78
CA CYS A 281 8.34 22.28 7.88
C CYS A 281 7.14 23.15 8.29
N GLY A 282 6.05 23.17 7.51
CA GLY A 282 4.85 23.96 7.79
C GLY A 282 4.80 25.31 7.08
N ASP A 283 5.74 25.57 6.20
CA ASP A 283 5.75 26.76 5.37
C ASP A 283 4.88 26.57 4.12
N VAL A 284 4.48 27.67 3.51
CA VAL A 284 3.78 27.68 2.22
C VAL A 284 4.78 27.84 1.07
N VAL A 285 4.52 27.16 -0.03
CA VAL A 285 5.24 27.37 -1.28
C VAL A 285 4.70 28.66 -1.93
N PRO A 286 5.55 29.67 -2.13
CA PRO A 286 5.13 30.93 -2.71
C PRO A 286 4.69 30.75 -4.16
N LEU A 287 3.65 31.49 -4.54
CA LEU A 287 3.20 31.59 -5.92
C LEU A 287 4.24 32.35 -6.74
N VAL A 288 4.42 31.92 -7.99
CA VAL A 288 5.08 32.75 -8.98
C VAL A 288 4.03 33.71 -9.52
N GLU A 289 4.21 35.03 -9.32
CA GLU A 289 3.29 36.05 -9.84
C GLU A 289 3.16 35.90 -11.37
N THR A 290 1.94 35.60 -11.81
CA THR A 290 1.61 35.34 -13.22
C THR A 290 1.59 36.65 -14.00
N ARG A 291 2.69 36.99 -14.67
CA ARG A 291 2.67 38.00 -15.75
C ARG A 291 2.40 37.30 -17.09
N ASN A 292 1.20 37.53 -17.60
CA ASN A 292 0.62 37.07 -18.88
C ASN A 292 0.60 35.55 -19.09
N ALA A 293 -0.61 34.98 -19.20
CA ALA A 293 -0.79 33.61 -19.65
C ALA A 293 -0.11 33.43 -21.01
N GLY A 294 0.82 32.47 -21.10
CA GLY A 294 1.48 32.10 -22.34
C GLY A 294 0.54 31.38 -23.30
N ALA A 295 1.10 30.68 -24.30
CA ALA A 295 0.30 29.82 -25.16
C ALA A 295 -0.11 28.54 -24.41
N LEU A 296 -1.39 28.17 -24.49
CA LEU A 296 -1.89 26.89 -23.97
C LEU A 296 -1.23 25.74 -24.74
N VAL A 297 -0.76 24.73 -24.02
CA VAL A 297 -0.15 23.56 -24.66
C VAL A 297 -1.20 22.45 -24.77
N SER A 298 -1.53 22.10 -26.00
CA SER A 298 -2.58 21.13 -26.35
C SER A 298 -2.08 19.69 -26.43
N GLU A 299 -0.78 19.47 -26.27
CA GLU A 299 -0.20 18.13 -26.21
C GLU A 299 -0.68 17.40 -24.96
N ARG A 300 -0.76 16.07 -25.03
CA ARG A 300 -1.14 15.24 -23.90
C ARG A 300 0.08 14.93 -23.04
N PHE A 301 -0.09 15.04 -21.72
CA PHE A 301 0.95 14.82 -20.73
C PHE A 301 0.60 13.68 -19.77
N CYS A 302 1.62 13.15 -19.09
CA CYS A 302 1.48 12.27 -17.94
C CYS A 302 2.30 12.78 -16.76
N LEU A 303 1.94 12.33 -15.55
CA LEU A 303 2.62 12.69 -14.30
C LEU A 303 3.30 11.45 -13.71
N ILE A 304 4.62 11.34 -13.83
CA ILE A 304 5.35 10.16 -13.38
C ILE A 304 6.15 10.40 -12.11
N GLY A 305 6.37 9.35 -11.33
CA GLY A 305 7.25 9.36 -10.16
C GLY A 305 8.74 9.27 -10.53
N ARG A 306 9.62 9.50 -9.54
CA ARG A 306 11.08 9.51 -9.76
C ARG A 306 11.63 8.19 -10.28
N ASN A 307 11.25 7.08 -9.67
CA ASN A 307 11.76 5.76 -10.05
C ASN A 307 11.41 5.43 -11.51
N GLN A 308 10.20 5.82 -11.94
CA GLN A 308 9.76 5.67 -13.32
C GLN A 308 10.54 6.59 -14.27
N LEU A 309 10.84 7.83 -13.85
CA LEU A 309 11.70 8.72 -14.62
C LEU A 309 13.12 8.15 -14.80
N GLU A 310 13.69 7.53 -13.76
CA GLU A 310 14.99 6.87 -13.85
C GLU A 310 14.96 5.69 -14.83
N GLN A 311 13.91 4.85 -14.77
CA GLN A 311 13.68 3.77 -15.76
C GLN A 311 13.57 4.31 -17.19
N LEU A 312 12.82 5.39 -17.41
CA LEU A 312 12.71 6.03 -18.73
C LEU A 312 14.04 6.58 -19.26
N LYS A 313 14.94 7.03 -18.38
CA LYS A 313 16.27 7.52 -18.76
C LYS A 313 17.21 6.36 -19.12
N ASP A 314 17.05 5.22 -18.48
CA ASP A 314 17.89 4.03 -18.67
C ASP A 314 17.47 3.21 -19.91
N ASP A 315 16.17 3.11 -20.19
CA ASP A 315 15.63 2.41 -21.36
C ASP A 315 15.69 3.27 -22.63
N ARG A 316 16.77 3.12 -23.41
CA ARG A 316 16.92 3.79 -24.72
C ARG A 316 16.14 3.13 -25.87
N ASN A 317 15.49 1.99 -25.65
CA ASN A 317 14.77 1.23 -26.69
C ASN A 317 13.51 0.55 -26.11
N GLY A 318 12.32 1.13 -26.32
CA GLY A 318 11.07 0.35 -26.36
C GLY A 318 9.99 0.75 -25.36
N ASP A 319 9.01 1.51 -25.87
CA ASP A 319 7.58 1.45 -25.55
C ASP A 319 7.07 1.45 -24.08
N PRO A 320 7.68 2.12 -23.08
CA PRO A 320 7.16 2.07 -21.70
C PRO A 320 5.86 2.88 -21.57
N LEU A 321 5.62 3.83 -22.48
CA LEU A 321 4.54 4.80 -22.34
C LEU A 321 3.17 4.28 -22.83
N GLU A 322 3.08 3.33 -23.77
CA GLU A 322 1.77 2.94 -24.34
C GLU A 322 0.88 2.14 -23.39
N THR A 323 1.44 1.27 -22.55
CA THR A 323 0.68 0.54 -21.51
C THR A 323 0.48 1.35 -20.23
N GLN A 324 1.36 2.32 -19.94
CA GLN A 324 1.41 3.05 -18.66
C GLN A 324 0.56 4.34 -18.64
N TRP A 325 0.11 4.81 -19.81
CA TRP A 325 -0.74 6.00 -19.97
C TRP A 325 -2.11 5.94 -19.27
N PHE A 326 -2.52 4.76 -18.79
CA PHE A 326 -3.82 4.57 -18.16
C PHE A 326 -3.87 4.93 -16.66
N TYR A 327 -2.74 4.98 -15.96
CA TYR A 327 -2.72 5.11 -14.50
C TYR A 327 -2.30 6.49 -13.98
N ASP A 328 -1.42 7.21 -14.70
CA ASP A 328 -0.81 8.48 -14.26
C ASP A 328 -1.17 9.64 -15.21
N GLN A 329 -2.46 9.81 -15.48
CA GLN A 329 -2.97 10.79 -16.43
C GLN A 329 -2.89 12.23 -15.93
N TRP A 330 -2.60 13.15 -16.87
CA TRP A 330 -2.72 14.58 -16.61
C TRP A 330 -4.16 14.98 -16.25
N PRO A 331 -4.38 15.74 -15.16
CA PRO A 331 -5.72 16.17 -14.78
C PRO A 331 -6.40 17.04 -15.85
N VAL A 332 -7.60 16.66 -16.28
CA VAL A 332 -8.38 17.40 -17.29
C VAL A 332 -8.74 18.82 -16.81
N THR A 333 -8.84 19.03 -15.50
CA THR A 333 -9.17 20.33 -14.88
C THR A 333 -8.00 21.30 -14.83
N VAL A 334 -6.79 20.87 -15.20
CA VAL A 334 -5.58 21.69 -15.14
C VAL A 334 -4.96 21.85 -16.52
N ASN A 335 -4.61 23.09 -16.84
CA ASN A 335 -3.98 23.48 -18.09
C ASN A 335 -2.52 23.85 -17.88
N LEU A 336 -1.67 23.49 -18.84
CA LEU A 336 -0.27 23.85 -18.90
C LEU A 336 -0.05 24.93 -19.97
N TYR A 337 0.58 26.03 -19.59
CA TYR A 337 0.90 27.15 -20.48
C TYR A 337 2.41 27.28 -20.63
N ARG A 338 2.86 27.63 -21.83
CA ARG A 338 4.26 27.95 -22.13
C ARG A 338 4.42 29.44 -22.39
N ASN A 339 5.31 30.10 -21.65
CA ASN A 339 5.71 31.47 -21.90
C ASN A 339 7.23 31.57 -22.13
N GLY A 340 7.75 32.78 -22.38
CA GLY A 340 9.20 32.99 -22.58
C GLY A 340 10.07 32.76 -21.34
N MET A 341 9.46 32.57 -20.17
CA MET A 341 10.12 32.37 -18.87
C MET A 341 10.00 30.93 -18.34
N GLY A 342 9.26 30.04 -19.03
CA GLY A 342 9.07 28.65 -18.63
C GLY A 342 7.62 28.17 -18.75
N TRP A 343 7.23 27.29 -17.82
CA TRP A 343 5.94 26.62 -17.79
C TRP A 343 5.07 27.11 -16.64
N LEU A 344 3.76 27.23 -16.87
CA LEU A 344 2.79 27.70 -15.88
C LEU A 344 1.60 26.74 -15.80
N LEU A 345 1.12 26.49 -14.58
CA LEU A 345 -0.11 25.73 -14.33
C LEU A 345 -1.26 26.69 -14.05
N ALA A 346 -2.41 26.44 -14.66
CA ALA A 346 -3.66 27.08 -14.26
C ALA A 346 -4.79 26.05 -14.22
N GLY A 347 -5.51 26.02 -13.12
CA GLY A 347 -6.69 25.17 -12.97
C GLY A 347 -7.97 25.91 -13.32
N THR A 348 -9.03 25.17 -13.60
CA THR A 348 -10.39 25.73 -13.61
C THR A 348 -10.84 26.13 -12.20
N ARG A 349 -10.22 25.57 -11.17
CA ARG A 349 -10.53 25.79 -9.76
C ARG A 349 -9.30 25.77 -8.87
N GLU A 350 -9.39 26.56 -7.82
CA GLU A 350 -8.38 26.63 -6.77
C GLU A 350 -9.03 26.48 -5.40
N PHE A 351 -8.28 25.95 -4.45
CA PHE A 351 -8.66 25.93 -3.04
C PHE A 351 -7.44 26.19 -2.17
N SER A 352 -7.68 26.52 -0.90
CA SER A 352 -6.64 26.66 0.10
C SER A 352 -6.85 25.68 1.25
N GLU A 353 -5.77 25.04 1.69
CA GLU A 353 -5.75 24.20 2.89
C GLU A 353 -4.52 24.60 3.70
N ARG A 354 -4.72 24.93 4.99
CA ARG A 354 -3.65 25.37 5.91
C ARG A 354 -2.76 26.50 5.34
N GLY A 355 -3.36 27.45 4.61
CA GLY A 355 -2.65 28.58 3.99
C GLY A 355 -1.92 28.27 2.68
N GLN A 356 -1.75 27.00 2.32
CA GLN A 356 -1.22 26.60 1.02
C GLN A 356 -2.35 26.63 -0.03
N ARG A 357 -2.06 27.18 -1.21
CA ARG A 357 -2.98 27.17 -2.38
C ARG A 357 -2.72 25.96 -3.26
N TYR A 358 -3.81 25.39 -3.80
CA TYR A 358 -3.81 24.22 -4.67
C TYR A 358 -4.75 24.44 -5.86
N LEU A 359 -4.37 23.89 -7.01
CA LEU A 359 -5.27 23.62 -8.14
C LEU A 359 -5.97 22.29 -7.90
N ALA A 360 -7.27 22.22 -8.11
CA ALA A 360 -8.02 20.97 -7.98
C ALA A 360 -7.68 20.01 -9.14
N THR A 361 -7.12 18.84 -8.82
CA THR A 361 -6.78 17.79 -9.79
C THR A 361 -7.85 16.71 -9.92
N THR A 362 -8.72 16.57 -8.92
CA THR A 362 -9.82 15.60 -8.91
C THR A 362 -11.12 16.19 -9.42
N SER A 363 -11.99 15.32 -9.96
CA SER A 363 -13.42 15.55 -10.22
C SER A 363 -14.27 15.86 -8.98
N PHE A 364 -13.64 16.28 -7.88
CA PHE A 364 -14.31 16.86 -6.71
C PHE A 364 -14.73 18.29 -7.04
N ASP A 365 -15.61 18.37 -8.02
CA ASP A 365 -16.42 19.53 -8.28
C ASP A 365 -17.81 19.16 -7.75
N ALA A 366 -18.21 19.70 -6.61
CA ALA A 366 -19.55 19.46 -6.05
C ALA A 366 -20.66 19.86 -7.05
N ARG A 367 -20.41 20.83 -7.94
CA ARG A 367 -21.34 21.19 -9.03
C ARG A 367 -21.32 20.16 -10.17
N GLU A 368 -20.19 19.53 -10.43
CA GLU A 368 -20.09 18.43 -11.40
C GLU A 368 -20.72 17.15 -10.84
N GLN A 369 -20.50 16.83 -9.57
CA GLN A 369 -21.21 15.75 -8.86
C GLN A 369 -22.72 16.03 -8.87
N GLN A 370 -23.13 17.27 -8.60
CA GLN A 370 -24.53 17.69 -8.69
C GLN A 370 -25.08 17.62 -10.13
N ARG A 371 -24.32 18.03 -11.14
CA ARG A 371 -24.71 17.92 -12.57
C ARG A 371 -24.89 16.47 -12.96
N LEU A 372 -23.89 15.63 -12.70
CA LEU A 372 -23.89 14.21 -13.04
C LEU A 372 -25.00 13.45 -12.31
N LEU A 373 -25.37 13.83 -11.08
CA LEU A 373 -26.49 13.22 -10.36
C LEU A 373 -27.86 13.72 -10.85
N ARG A 374 -27.99 14.99 -11.28
CA ARG A 374 -29.22 15.48 -11.92
C ARG A 374 -29.51 14.79 -13.25
N GLU A 375 -28.47 14.32 -13.93
CA GLU A 375 -28.58 13.57 -15.18
C GLU A 375 -28.99 12.10 -14.96
N GLU A 376 -28.99 11.60 -13.72
CA GLU A 376 -29.39 10.21 -13.42
C GLU A 376 -30.92 10.08 -13.23
N PRO A 377 -31.58 9.15 -13.95
CA PRO A 377 -33.03 8.87 -13.87
C PRO A 377 -33.58 8.68 -12.45
N LEU A 378 -32.76 8.18 -11.52
CA LEU A 378 -33.14 7.99 -10.13
C LEU A 378 -33.64 9.29 -9.48
N PHE A 379 -33.03 10.43 -9.78
CA PHE A 379 -33.40 11.73 -9.20
C PHE A 379 -34.64 12.36 -9.86
N GLU A 380 -35.12 11.85 -10.99
CA GLU A 380 -36.42 12.25 -11.53
C GLU A 380 -37.57 11.74 -10.63
N THR A 381 -37.36 10.60 -9.98
CA THR A 381 -38.30 10.04 -8.99
C THR A 381 -38.13 10.64 -7.59
N PHE A 382 -36.97 11.23 -7.29
CA PHE A 382 -36.60 11.73 -5.96
C PHE A 382 -36.13 13.18 -5.96
N THR A 383 -36.86 14.05 -5.25
CA THR A 383 -36.46 15.45 -5.09
C THR A 383 -35.49 15.63 -3.93
N LEU A 384 -34.30 16.17 -4.22
CA LEU A 384 -33.47 16.80 -3.19
C LEU A 384 -34.24 18.03 -2.68
N THR A 385 -34.48 18.13 -1.38
CA THR A 385 -35.25 19.25 -0.83
C THR A 385 -34.51 20.57 -1.07
N ALA A 386 -35.25 21.67 -1.28
CA ALA A 386 -34.66 22.99 -1.46
C ALA A 386 -33.72 23.38 -0.29
N ALA A 387 -34.08 22.97 0.93
CA ALA A 387 -33.23 23.14 2.11
C ALA A 387 -31.89 22.40 2.04
N LEU A 388 -31.86 21.18 1.47
CA LEU A 388 -30.63 20.42 1.24
C LEU A 388 -29.75 21.13 0.20
N ILE A 389 -30.37 21.58 -0.91
CA ILE A 389 -29.69 22.29 -1.99
C ILE A 389 -29.08 23.61 -1.48
N ASP A 390 -29.80 24.35 -0.65
CA ASP A 390 -29.33 25.60 -0.04
C ASP A 390 -28.19 25.36 0.97
N GLN A 391 -28.23 24.27 1.74
CA GLN A 391 -27.14 23.88 2.66
C GLN A 391 -25.84 23.54 1.93
N ILE A 392 -25.94 23.01 0.72
CA ILE A 392 -24.79 22.68 -0.14
C ILE A 392 -24.21 23.95 -0.80
N GLY A 393 -25.04 24.96 -1.11
CA GLY A 393 -24.66 26.09 -1.97
C GLY A 393 -23.90 27.25 -1.33
N THR A 394 -23.53 27.20 -0.05
CA THR A 394 -23.08 28.38 0.72
C THR A 394 -21.59 28.49 1.03
N GLU A 395 -20.78 27.43 0.86
CA GLU A 395 -19.33 27.45 1.15
C GLU A 395 -18.51 27.13 -0.11
N GLU A 396 -17.30 27.68 -0.24
CA GLU A 396 -16.34 27.35 -1.30
C GLU A 396 -15.17 26.56 -0.71
N GLY A 397 -14.82 25.40 -1.28
CA GLY A 397 -13.62 24.63 -0.88
C GLY A 397 -13.79 23.11 -0.98
N VAL A 398 -12.82 22.46 -1.60
CA VAL A 398 -12.63 21.00 -1.63
C VAL A 398 -11.83 20.68 -0.37
N PRO A 399 -12.45 20.24 0.75
CA PRO A 399 -13.41 19.13 0.81
C PRO A 399 -14.78 19.44 1.47
N ALA A 400 -15.00 20.64 2.02
CA ALA A 400 -16.20 20.96 2.78
C ALA A 400 -17.51 20.83 1.96
N LEU A 401 -17.46 21.19 0.68
CA LEU A 401 -18.61 21.12 -0.23
C LEU A 401 -19.04 19.68 -0.58
N GLY A 402 -18.09 18.79 -0.87
CA GLY A 402 -18.44 17.42 -1.22
C GLY A 402 -18.74 16.54 -0.01
N ASN A 403 -18.26 16.89 1.20
CA ASN A 403 -18.73 16.26 2.45
C ASN A 403 -20.24 16.46 2.62
N ARG A 404 -20.71 17.71 2.58
CA ARG A 404 -22.14 18.00 2.78
C ARG A 404 -23.01 17.44 1.65
N TRP A 405 -22.52 17.46 0.41
CA TRP A 405 -23.25 16.85 -0.71
C TRP A 405 -23.33 15.33 -0.59
N HIS A 406 -22.20 14.67 -0.26
CA HIS A 406 -22.17 13.23 0.01
C HIS A 406 -23.16 12.85 1.11
N ASP A 407 -23.06 13.52 2.27
CA ASP A 407 -23.90 13.26 3.44
C ASP A 407 -25.38 13.52 3.13
N ALA A 408 -25.69 14.56 2.36
CA ALA A 408 -27.04 14.88 1.89
C ALA A 408 -27.63 13.76 1.01
N VAL A 409 -26.86 13.26 0.04
CA VAL A 409 -27.30 12.18 -0.86
C VAL A 409 -27.40 10.85 -0.10
N GLU A 410 -26.44 10.54 0.79
CA GLU A 410 -26.48 9.36 1.65
C GLU A 410 -27.69 9.39 2.59
N LEU A 411 -27.96 10.54 3.21
CA LEU A 411 -29.14 10.74 4.07
C LEU A 411 -30.43 10.55 3.28
N MET A 412 -30.53 11.10 2.07
CA MET A 412 -31.69 10.93 1.21
C MET A 412 -31.93 9.45 0.87
N LEU A 413 -30.90 8.74 0.41
CA LEU A 413 -31.00 7.32 0.03
C LEU A 413 -31.32 6.42 1.24
N SER A 414 -30.67 6.66 2.38
CA SER A 414 -30.91 5.89 3.61
C SER A 414 -32.31 6.13 4.18
N THR A 415 -32.79 7.38 4.17
CA THR A 415 -34.16 7.73 4.56
C THR A 415 -35.16 7.02 3.65
N ARG A 416 -34.93 7.04 2.33
CA ARG A 416 -35.81 6.37 1.38
C ARG A 416 -35.83 4.86 1.59
N LYS A 417 -34.66 4.25 1.80
CA LYS A 417 -34.59 2.83 2.16
C LYS A 417 -35.44 2.53 3.41
N ALA A 418 -35.36 3.36 4.44
CA ALA A 418 -36.15 3.19 5.64
C ALA A 418 -37.67 3.31 5.37
N GLU A 419 -38.11 4.25 4.54
CA GLU A 419 -39.51 4.40 4.13
C GLU A 419 -40.01 3.17 3.33
N VAL A 420 -39.21 2.71 2.37
CA VAL A 420 -39.50 1.52 1.56
C VAL A 420 -39.56 0.28 2.43
N GLU A 421 -38.63 0.12 3.37
CA GLU A 421 -38.67 -0.97 4.34
C GLU A 421 -39.90 -0.87 5.25
N ALA A 422 -40.32 0.34 5.66
CA ALA A 422 -41.50 0.53 6.49
C ALA A 422 -42.80 0.11 5.78
N VAL A 423 -42.92 0.40 4.47
CA VAL A 423 -44.11 0.02 3.68
C VAL A 423 -44.01 -1.42 3.18
N GLY A 424 -42.87 -1.82 2.62
CA GLY A 424 -42.65 -3.13 2.02
C GLY A 424 -42.69 -4.29 3.03
N ARG A 425 -42.35 -4.04 4.30
CA ARG A 425 -42.46 -5.02 5.41
C ARG A 425 -43.86 -5.13 6.01
N THR A 426 -44.88 -4.72 5.27
CA THR A 426 -46.28 -4.92 5.64
C THR A 426 -46.95 -5.83 4.63
N GLN A 427 -48.01 -6.52 5.05
CA GLN A 427 -48.82 -7.36 4.16
C GLN A 427 -49.27 -6.58 2.91
N ALA A 428 -49.81 -5.38 3.08
CA ALA A 428 -50.28 -4.56 1.96
C ALA A 428 -49.16 -4.15 0.99
N GLY A 429 -47.95 -3.89 1.50
CA GLY A 429 -46.78 -3.59 0.66
C GLY A 429 -46.33 -4.80 -0.14
N THR A 430 -46.25 -5.97 0.50
CA THR A 430 -45.89 -7.23 -0.16
C THR A 430 -46.93 -7.64 -1.21
N GLU A 431 -48.23 -7.46 -0.94
CA GLU A 431 -49.30 -7.71 -1.90
C GLU A 431 -49.19 -6.82 -3.14
N ARG A 432 -48.86 -5.52 -2.97
CA ARG A 432 -48.62 -4.62 -4.11
C ARG A 432 -47.45 -5.07 -4.98
N LEU A 433 -46.34 -5.49 -4.35
CA LEU A 433 -45.18 -6.01 -5.08
C LEU A 433 -45.51 -7.32 -5.80
N LEU A 434 -46.32 -8.20 -5.19
CA LEU A 434 -46.73 -9.45 -5.81
C LEU A 434 -47.57 -9.20 -7.07
N VAL A 435 -48.53 -8.26 -6.99
CA VAL A 435 -49.33 -7.85 -8.17
C VAL A 435 -48.41 -7.29 -9.26
N ALA A 436 -47.48 -6.41 -8.89
CA ALA A 436 -46.51 -5.86 -9.84
C ALA A 436 -45.68 -6.95 -10.55
N VAL A 437 -45.20 -7.96 -9.80
CA VAL A 437 -44.47 -9.11 -10.35
C VAL A 437 -45.34 -9.87 -11.35
N LEU A 438 -46.56 -10.23 -10.96
CA LEU A 438 -47.47 -11.00 -11.82
C LEU A 438 -47.86 -10.26 -13.10
N ASP A 439 -47.97 -8.93 -13.04
CA ASP A 439 -48.36 -8.10 -14.18
C ASP A 439 -47.19 -7.85 -15.16
N ASN A 440 -45.93 -7.97 -14.72
CA ASN A 440 -44.78 -7.46 -15.49
C ASN A 440 -43.63 -8.46 -15.70
N VAL A 441 -43.55 -9.54 -14.91
CA VAL A 441 -42.49 -10.54 -15.03
C VAL A 441 -43.05 -11.76 -15.75
N ASP A 442 -42.62 -11.97 -16.99
CA ASP A 442 -42.94 -13.16 -17.76
C ASP A 442 -42.19 -14.39 -17.21
N SER A 443 -42.91 -15.48 -16.96
CA SER A 443 -42.33 -16.69 -16.35
C SER A 443 -41.31 -17.37 -17.25
N SER A 444 -41.54 -17.38 -18.57
CA SER A 444 -40.64 -18.02 -19.53
C SER A 444 -39.35 -17.21 -19.73
N ALA A 445 -39.44 -15.88 -19.69
CA ALA A 445 -38.28 -14.99 -19.75
C ALA A 445 -37.41 -15.13 -18.49
N LEU A 446 -38.03 -15.21 -17.31
CA LEU A 446 -37.33 -15.45 -16.06
C LEU A 446 -36.62 -16.81 -16.06
N ASP A 447 -37.30 -17.87 -16.49
CA ASP A 447 -36.71 -19.22 -16.59
C ASP A 447 -35.50 -19.22 -17.54
N ALA A 448 -35.62 -18.60 -18.71
CA ALA A 448 -34.52 -18.50 -19.67
C ALA A 448 -33.32 -17.71 -19.12
N PHE A 449 -33.58 -16.65 -18.34
CA PHE A 449 -32.53 -15.90 -17.65
C PHE A 449 -31.82 -16.78 -16.61
N VAL A 450 -32.58 -17.50 -15.78
CA VAL A 450 -32.04 -18.36 -14.72
C VAL A 450 -31.24 -19.52 -15.29
N ASP A 451 -31.70 -20.16 -16.36
CA ASP A 451 -30.97 -21.24 -17.04
C ASP A 451 -29.60 -20.78 -17.55
N ARG A 452 -29.53 -19.56 -18.10
CA ARG A 452 -28.28 -18.94 -18.52
C ARG A 452 -27.37 -18.68 -17.32
N ALA A 453 -27.91 -18.06 -16.28
CA ALA A 453 -27.13 -17.67 -15.11
C ALA A 453 -26.61 -18.87 -14.30
N ILE A 454 -27.38 -19.97 -14.22
CA ILE A 454 -26.93 -21.24 -13.65
C ILE A 454 -25.78 -21.83 -14.49
N SER A 455 -25.87 -21.73 -15.82
CA SER A 455 -24.81 -22.23 -16.69
C SER A 455 -23.50 -21.46 -16.53
N ASP A 456 -23.57 -20.17 -16.22
CA ASP A 456 -22.41 -19.32 -15.93
C ASP A 456 -21.83 -19.61 -14.53
N CYS A 457 -22.68 -19.83 -13.51
CA CYS A 457 -22.24 -20.12 -12.13
C CYS A 457 -21.69 -21.54 -11.94
N LEU A 458 -22.26 -22.50 -12.67
CA LEU A 458 -22.03 -23.94 -12.50
C LEU A 458 -21.69 -24.54 -13.88
N PRO A 459 -20.45 -24.31 -14.36
CA PRO A 459 -20.00 -24.82 -15.64
C PRO A 459 -19.95 -26.35 -15.62
N LEU A 460 -20.24 -26.97 -16.76
CA LEU A 460 -20.19 -28.43 -16.90
C LEU A 460 -18.79 -28.97 -17.18
N ARG A 461 -17.84 -28.09 -17.50
CA ARG A 461 -16.48 -28.41 -17.96
C ARG A 461 -15.47 -27.36 -17.47
N TYR A 462 -14.20 -27.72 -17.40
CA TYR A 462 -13.13 -26.74 -17.13
C TYR A 462 -12.77 -25.96 -18.41
N ASP A 463 -12.16 -24.79 -18.24
CA ASP A 463 -11.74 -23.95 -19.36
C ASP A 463 -10.73 -24.69 -20.26
N GLY A 464 -11.09 -24.85 -21.54
CA GLY A 464 -10.29 -25.54 -22.54
C GLY A 464 -10.66 -27.01 -22.76
N ASP A 465 -11.56 -27.58 -21.95
CA ASP A 465 -12.02 -28.95 -22.13
C ASP A 465 -13.18 -29.06 -23.14
N ALA A 466 -13.16 -30.12 -23.94
CA ALA A 466 -14.21 -30.40 -24.93
C ALA A 466 -15.35 -31.27 -24.36
N GLU A 467 -15.08 -32.03 -23.31
CA GLU A 467 -16.02 -32.95 -22.67
C GLU A 467 -16.45 -32.43 -21.30
N ASP A 468 -17.68 -32.77 -20.90
CA ASP A 468 -18.20 -32.41 -19.59
C ASP A 468 -17.50 -33.23 -18.49
N ASN A 469 -17.20 -32.60 -17.37
CA ASN A 469 -16.58 -33.24 -16.22
C ASN A 469 -17.65 -33.85 -15.31
N GLU A 470 -17.55 -35.15 -15.02
CA GLU A 470 -18.55 -35.86 -14.21
C GLU A 470 -18.75 -35.28 -12.80
N VAL A 471 -17.69 -34.73 -12.19
CA VAL A 471 -17.76 -34.09 -10.86
C VAL A 471 -18.54 -32.78 -10.96
N LEU A 472 -18.19 -31.91 -11.91
CA LEU A 472 -18.90 -30.63 -12.12
C LEU A 472 -20.39 -30.86 -12.49
N VAL A 473 -20.67 -31.88 -13.30
CA VAL A 473 -22.05 -32.29 -13.62
C VAL A 473 -22.81 -32.72 -12.36
N SER A 474 -22.17 -33.52 -11.49
CA SER A 474 -22.76 -33.98 -10.23
C SER A 474 -23.01 -32.82 -9.26
N GLU A 475 -22.03 -31.93 -9.09
CA GLU A 475 -22.13 -30.74 -8.25
C GLU A 475 -23.23 -29.80 -8.75
N ARG A 476 -23.31 -29.57 -10.07
CA ARG A 476 -24.38 -28.77 -10.67
C ARG A 476 -25.74 -29.38 -10.39
N ARG A 477 -25.93 -30.70 -10.60
CA ARG A 477 -27.21 -31.37 -10.30
C ARG A 477 -27.60 -31.21 -8.83
N HIS A 478 -26.64 -31.34 -7.92
CA HIS A 478 -26.89 -31.19 -6.50
C HIS A 478 -27.30 -29.75 -6.14
N ALA A 479 -26.54 -28.76 -6.60
CA ALA A 479 -26.81 -27.34 -6.35
C ALA A 479 -28.15 -26.87 -6.95
N VAL A 480 -28.46 -27.31 -8.18
CA VAL A 480 -29.76 -27.04 -8.84
C VAL A 480 -30.90 -27.67 -8.05
N SER A 481 -30.75 -28.93 -7.62
CA SER A 481 -31.77 -29.60 -6.81
C SER A 481 -32.02 -28.86 -5.49
N LEU A 482 -30.98 -28.43 -4.77
CA LEU A 482 -31.14 -27.66 -3.54
C LEU A 482 -31.85 -26.32 -3.80
N THR A 483 -31.51 -25.65 -4.90
CA THR A 483 -32.15 -24.38 -5.31
C THR A 483 -33.64 -24.58 -5.60
N GLU A 484 -33.98 -25.66 -6.31
CA GLU A 484 -35.37 -26.01 -6.62
C GLU A 484 -36.17 -26.35 -5.34
N HIS A 485 -35.59 -27.10 -4.40
CA HIS A 485 -36.22 -27.38 -3.10
C HIS A 485 -36.51 -26.10 -2.32
N LEU A 486 -35.58 -25.15 -2.33
CA LEU A 486 -35.76 -23.85 -1.70
C LEU A 486 -36.94 -23.10 -2.34
N GLY A 487 -37.03 -23.06 -3.68
CA GLY A 487 -38.14 -22.42 -4.37
C GLY A 487 -39.48 -23.11 -4.17
N MET A 488 -39.52 -24.45 -4.09
CA MET A 488 -40.75 -25.18 -3.72
C MET A 488 -41.25 -24.76 -2.32
N ALA A 489 -40.35 -24.59 -1.37
CA ALA A 489 -40.69 -24.10 -0.04
C ALA A 489 -41.24 -22.67 -0.07
N VAL A 490 -40.68 -21.80 -0.93
CA VAL A 490 -41.22 -20.45 -1.17
C VAL A 490 -42.63 -20.50 -1.73
N VAL A 491 -42.89 -21.29 -2.79
CA VAL A 491 -44.22 -21.40 -3.40
C VAL A 491 -45.27 -21.90 -2.40
N LYS A 492 -44.88 -22.80 -1.49
CA LYS A 492 -45.75 -23.26 -0.40
C LYS A 492 -46.13 -22.12 0.55
N ASN A 493 -45.21 -21.20 0.83
CA ASN A 493 -45.42 -20.06 1.72
C ASN A 493 -46.03 -18.85 0.98
N MET A 494 -45.87 -18.75 -0.34
CA MET A 494 -46.36 -17.68 -1.19
C MET A 494 -47.08 -18.27 -2.43
N PRO A 495 -48.32 -18.78 -2.29
CA PRO A 495 -49.02 -19.50 -3.36
C PRO A 495 -49.25 -18.67 -4.64
N GLY A 496 -49.27 -17.34 -4.54
CA GLY A 496 -49.39 -16.46 -5.70
C GLY A 496 -48.25 -16.59 -6.72
N LEU A 497 -47.11 -17.15 -6.34
CA LEU A 497 -45.96 -17.38 -7.23
C LEU A 497 -46.00 -18.71 -7.99
N GLN A 498 -47.09 -19.49 -7.88
CA GLN A 498 -47.29 -20.73 -8.65
C GLN A 498 -47.07 -20.62 -10.18
N PRO A 499 -47.29 -19.47 -10.84
CA PRO A 499 -46.99 -19.33 -12.27
C PRO A 499 -45.49 -19.46 -12.64
N TYR A 500 -44.58 -19.28 -11.67
CA TYR A 500 -43.13 -19.33 -11.91
C TYR A 500 -42.54 -20.69 -11.51
N SER A 501 -41.46 -21.11 -12.17
CA SER A 501 -40.78 -22.36 -11.81
C SER A 501 -40.14 -22.26 -10.43
N ALA A 502 -40.13 -23.38 -9.69
CA ALA A 502 -39.50 -23.46 -8.38
C ALA A 502 -38.00 -23.15 -8.47
N LEU A 503 -37.32 -23.59 -9.53
CA LEU A 503 -35.91 -23.30 -9.74
C LEU A 503 -35.65 -21.79 -9.84
N SER A 504 -36.44 -21.07 -10.63
CA SER A 504 -36.29 -19.62 -10.80
C SER A 504 -36.55 -18.83 -9.53
N ILE A 505 -37.61 -19.20 -8.78
CA ILE A 505 -37.90 -18.57 -7.48
C ILE A 505 -36.75 -18.82 -6.49
N GLY A 506 -36.26 -20.06 -6.41
CA GLY A 506 -35.14 -20.41 -5.55
C GLY A 506 -33.86 -19.66 -5.91
N TYR A 507 -33.58 -19.53 -7.21
CA TYR A 507 -32.43 -18.78 -7.71
C TYR A 507 -32.48 -17.31 -7.32
N VAL A 508 -33.61 -16.64 -7.57
CA VAL A 508 -33.78 -15.22 -7.23
C VAL A 508 -33.70 -15.02 -5.72
N LEU A 509 -34.22 -15.95 -4.90
CA LEU A 509 -34.09 -15.89 -3.45
C LEU A 509 -32.63 -15.94 -3.00
N LEU A 510 -31.80 -16.79 -3.61
CA LEU A 510 -30.36 -16.85 -3.29
C LEU A 510 -29.68 -15.51 -3.59
N ILE A 511 -29.87 -14.98 -4.80
CA ILE A 511 -29.22 -13.71 -5.19
C ILE A 511 -29.72 -12.53 -4.34
N ALA A 512 -31.02 -12.50 -3.99
CA ALA A 512 -31.58 -11.49 -3.11
C ALA A 512 -30.91 -11.47 -1.71
N ASN A 513 -30.31 -12.58 -1.30
CA ASN A 513 -29.54 -12.71 -0.06
C ASN A 513 -28.02 -12.64 -0.27
N GLY A 514 -27.56 -12.31 -1.49
CA GLY A 514 -26.14 -12.21 -1.84
C GLY A 514 -25.43 -13.54 -2.06
N GLU A 515 -26.20 -14.62 -2.23
CA GLU A 515 -25.71 -15.98 -2.48
C GLU A 515 -26.01 -16.43 -3.93
N TYR A 516 -25.44 -17.55 -4.33
CA TYR A 516 -25.65 -18.16 -5.64
C TYR A 516 -25.66 -19.70 -5.52
N PRO A 517 -26.23 -20.42 -6.50
CA PRO A 517 -26.21 -21.89 -6.52
C PRO A 517 -24.78 -22.45 -6.46
N GLY A 518 -24.52 -23.38 -5.53
CA GLY A 518 -23.19 -23.96 -5.31
C GLY A 518 -22.29 -23.14 -4.38
N SER A 519 -22.75 -21.99 -3.89
CA SER A 519 -22.04 -21.26 -2.83
C SER A 519 -22.00 -22.10 -1.53
N ARG A 520 -20.93 -21.91 -0.74
CA ARG A 520 -20.78 -22.59 0.56
C ARG A 520 -21.88 -22.24 1.56
N TYR A 521 -22.57 -21.11 1.35
CA TYR A 521 -23.60 -20.58 2.24
C TYR A 521 -25.01 -20.71 1.66
N GLN A 522 -25.19 -21.37 0.52
CA GLN A 522 -26.51 -21.62 -0.07
C GLN A 522 -27.50 -22.25 0.93
N GLY A 523 -27.02 -23.18 1.76
CA GLY A 523 -27.82 -23.84 2.79
C GLY A 523 -28.18 -22.97 3.99
N MET A 524 -27.68 -21.74 4.08
CA MET A 524 -28.04 -20.76 5.11
C MET A 524 -29.18 -19.83 4.69
N VAL A 525 -29.66 -19.93 3.44
CA VAL A 525 -30.78 -19.14 2.95
C VAL A 525 -32.07 -19.91 3.16
N ASP A 526 -32.93 -19.38 4.03
CA ASP A 526 -34.24 -19.96 4.34
C ASP A 526 -35.36 -19.37 3.48
N ALA A 527 -36.35 -20.20 3.15
CA ALA A 527 -37.57 -19.72 2.50
C ALA A 527 -38.35 -18.77 3.43
N PRO A 528 -38.87 -17.63 2.92
CA PRO A 528 -39.63 -16.69 3.71
C PRO A 528 -40.90 -17.37 4.27
N THR A 529 -41.19 -17.15 5.54
CA THR A 529 -42.45 -17.63 6.14
C THR A 529 -43.63 -16.78 5.69
N GLN A 530 -44.87 -17.25 5.86
CA GLN A 530 -46.09 -16.53 5.46
C GLN A 530 -46.24 -15.14 6.10
N THR A 531 -45.61 -14.91 7.25
CA THR A 531 -45.66 -13.64 7.98
C THR A 531 -44.36 -12.85 7.91
N ASP A 532 -43.32 -13.37 7.24
CA ASP A 532 -42.05 -12.67 7.06
C ASP A 532 -42.10 -11.74 5.84
N TRP A 533 -42.87 -10.66 5.99
CA TRP A 533 -43.04 -9.63 4.95
C TRP A 533 -41.72 -9.03 4.49
N ALA A 534 -40.68 -9.01 5.34
CA ALA A 534 -39.38 -8.47 4.97
C ALA A 534 -38.66 -9.36 3.96
N ALA A 535 -38.62 -10.67 4.21
CA ALA A 535 -38.00 -11.60 3.28
C ALA A 535 -38.84 -11.76 1.99
N GLN A 536 -40.17 -11.76 2.10
CA GLN A 536 -41.06 -11.77 0.93
C GLN A 536 -40.88 -10.51 0.06
N CYS A 537 -40.81 -9.33 0.68
CA CYS A 537 -40.56 -8.07 -0.02
C CYS A 537 -39.21 -8.09 -0.77
N ARG A 538 -38.13 -8.58 -0.15
CA ARG A 538 -36.82 -8.70 -0.81
C ARG A 538 -36.87 -9.63 -2.03
N LEU A 539 -37.53 -10.77 -1.90
CA LEU A 539 -37.71 -11.71 -3.02
C LEU A 539 -38.46 -11.08 -4.18
N LEU A 540 -39.64 -10.51 -3.92
CA LEU A 540 -40.48 -9.91 -4.97
C LEU A 540 -39.80 -8.70 -5.62
N ALA A 541 -39.10 -7.88 -4.82
CA ALA A 541 -38.30 -6.79 -5.33
C ALA A 541 -37.19 -7.28 -6.27
N ALA A 542 -36.47 -8.34 -5.89
CA ALA A 542 -35.43 -8.94 -6.72
C ALA A 542 -36.01 -9.55 -8.02
N MET A 543 -37.22 -10.13 -7.97
CA MET A 543 -37.92 -10.61 -9.16
C MET A 543 -38.27 -9.46 -10.12
N LEU A 544 -38.62 -8.28 -9.63
CA LEU A 544 -38.89 -7.10 -10.49
C LEU A 544 -37.63 -6.54 -11.17
N ILE A 545 -36.44 -6.75 -10.59
CA ILE A 545 -35.16 -6.25 -11.13
C ILE A 545 -34.29 -7.37 -11.71
N TYR A 546 -34.84 -8.53 -12.09
CA TYR A 546 -34.00 -9.66 -12.47
C TYR A 546 -33.14 -9.39 -13.72
N GLU A 547 -33.67 -8.65 -14.70
CA GLU A 547 -32.97 -8.34 -15.96
C GLU A 547 -31.65 -7.56 -15.81
N PRO A 548 -31.53 -6.54 -14.93
CA PRO A 548 -30.27 -5.84 -14.71
C PRO A 548 -29.27 -6.56 -13.77
N LEU A 549 -29.57 -7.76 -13.25
CA LEU A 549 -28.63 -8.51 -12.41
C LEU A 549 -27.53 -9.15 -13.26
N SER A 550 -26.41 -8.44 -13.45
CA SER A 550 -25.24 -8.95 -14.20
C SER A 550 -24.17 -9.60 -13.32
N ASP A 551 -24.02 -9.14 -12.09
CA ASP A 551 -23.11 -9.68 -11.07
C ASP A 551 -24.00 -10.27 -9.96
N HIS A 552 -23.72 -11.48 -9.46
CA HIS A 552 -24.53 -12.25 -8.49
C HIS A 552 -24.68 -11.59 -7.09
N ARG A 553 -24.76 -10.25 -7.01
CA ARG A 553 -24.93 -9.45 -5.80
C ARG A 553 -25.95 -8.36 -6.06
N VAL A 554 -27.08 -8.44 -5.36
CA VAL A 554 -28.08 -7.36 -5.30
C VAL A 554 -27.61 -6.30 -4.33
N SER A 555 -27.67 -5.02 -4.71
CA SER A 555 -27.57 -3.94 -3.73
C SER A 555 -28.92 -3.74 -3.03
N PRO A 556 -29.03 -3.95 -1.71
CA PRO A 556 -30.29 -3.73 -1.00
C PRO A 556 -30.72 -2.27 -1.02
N LEU A 557 -29.75 -1.35 -1.02
CA LEU A 557 -30.01 0.09 -1.09
C LEU A 557 -30.58 0.47 -2.46
N ALA A 558 -29.92 0.04 -3.53
CA ALA A 558 -30.33 0.34 -4.89
C ALA A 558 -31.68 -0.29 -5.23
N MET A 559 -31.90 -1.54 -4.80
CA MET A 559 -33.18 -2.24 -4.96
C MET A 559 -34.30 -1.50 -4.24
N SER A 560 -34.09 -1.10 -2.98
CA SER A 560 -35.09 -0.35 -2.21
C SER A 560 -35.45 0.97 -2.89
N CYS A 561 -34.45 1.68 -3.45
CA CYS A 561 -34.72 2.92 -4.18
C CYS A 561 -35.50 2.65 -5.48
N ALA A 562 -35.15 1.62 -6.24
CA ALA A 562 -35.81 1.30 -7.51
C ALA A 562 -37.29 0.93 -7.34
N ILE A 563 -37.65 0.21 -6.28
CA ILE A 563 -39.03 -0.25 -6.06
C ILE A 563 -39.93 0.77 -5.35
N ALA A 564 -39.38 1.92 -4.91
CA ALA A 564 -40.14 2.91 -4.16
C ALA A 564 -41.43 3.36 -4.88
N PRO A 565 -41.42 3.64 -6.21
CA PRO A 565 -42.64 4.01 -6.94
C PRO A 565 -43.69 2.90 -6.97
N VAL A 566 -43.28 1.62 -7.02
CA VAL A 566 -44.20 0.46 -6.97
C VAL A 566 -44.97 0.40 -5.66
N LEU A 567 -44.31 0.79 -4.56
CA LEU A 567 -44.92 0.85 -3.23
C LEU A 567 -45.75 2.13 -3.01
N GLY A 568 -45.81 3.04 -3.98
CA GLY A 568 -46.49 4.32 -3.88
C GLY A 568 -45.69 5.40 -3.14
N LEU A 569 -44.36 5.22 -3.03
CA LEU A 569 -43.43 6.15 -2.43
C LEU A 569 -42.67 6.90 -3.55
N GLY A 570 -43.27 7.96 -4.10
CA GLY A 570 -42.66 8.76 -5.17
C GLY A 570 -43.67 9.64 -5.91
N ASN A 571 -43.16 10.50 -6.81
CA ASN A 571 -43.97 11.44 -7.60
C ASN A 571 -44.27 10.95 -9.04
N GLY A 572 -43.82 9.75 -9.41
CA GLY A 572 -43.97 9.18 -10.76
C GLY A 572 -44.84 7.93 -10.81
N THR A 573 -45.42 7.66 -11.97
CA THR A 573 -45.99 6.35 -12.32
C THR A 573 -44.85 5.38 -12.61
N TRP A 574 -44.95 4.14 -12.16
CA TRP A 574 -43.93 3.13 -12.43
C TRP A 574 -44.23 2.36 -13.71
N SER A 575 -43.18 1.98 -14.45
CA SER A 575 -43.21 1.01 -15.54
C SER A 575 -42.03 0.03 -15.41
N ASN A 576 -42.13 -1.14 -16.05
CA ASN A 576 -41.08 -2.16 -15.98
C ASN A 576 -39.75 -1.67 -16.59
N ASP A 577 -39.81 -1.02 -17.76
CA ASP A 577 -38.61 -0.49 -18.44
C ASP A 577 -37.87 0.55 -17.57
N GLU A 578 -38.61 1.39 -16.85
CA GLU A 578 -38.03 2.41 -15.97
C GLU A 578 -37.41 1.80 -14.70
N LEU A 579 -37.98 0.72 -14.17
CA LEU A 579 -37.52 0.09 -12.94
C LEU A 579 -36.08 -0.46 -13.09
N CYS A 580 -35.79 -1.12 -14.21
CA CYS A 580 -34.46 -1.58 -14.57
C CYS A 580 -33.45 -0.42 -14.72
N VAL A 581 -33.87 0.69 -15.32
CA VAL A 581 -33.06 1.91 -15.46
C VAL A 581 -32.77 2.52 -14.08
N TRP A 582 -33.79 2.67 -13.23
CA TRP A 582 -33.65 3.20 -11.88
C TRP A 582 -32.73 2.36 -11.03
N TYR A 583 -32.82 1.03 -11.09
CA TYR A 583 -31.91 0.14 -10.35
C TYR A 583 -30.45 0.33 -10.80
N ARG A 584 -30.18 0.35 -12.10
CA ARG A 584 -28.81 0.58 -12.63
C ARG A 584 -28.28 1.95 -12.20
N SER A 585 -29.10 2.99 -12.26
CA SER A 585 -28.73 4.33 -11.79
C SER A 585 -28.48 4.35 -10.28
N ALA A 586 -29.30 3.70 -9.46
CA ALA A 586 -29.05 3.61 -8.02
C ALA A 586 -27.75 2.86 -7.69
N CYS A 587 -27.44 1.78 -8.40
CA CYS A 587 -26.15 1.10 -8.30
C CYS A 587 -24.97 1.99 -8.74
N ALA A 588 -25.16 2.86 -9.74
CA ALA A 588 -24.14 3.82 -10.16
C ALA A 588 -23.92 4.91 -9.09
N VAL A 589 -25.00 5.47 -8.54
CA VAL A 589 -24.96 6.45 -7.45
C VAL A 589 -24.28 5.87 -6.21
N GLU A 590 -24.64 4.65 -5.78
CA GLU A 590 -24.02 4.00 -4.62
C GLU A 590 -22.52 3.78 -4.81
N ARG A 591 -22.09 3.32 -6.00
CA ARG A 591 -20.66 3.18 -6.31
C ARG A 591 -19.93 4.51 -6.19
N ARG A 592 -20.51 5.59 -6.75
CA ARG A 592 -19.95 6.95 -6.65
C ARG A 592 -19.87 7.44 -5.21
N LEU A 593 -20.88 7.17 -4.38
CA LEU A 593 -20.85 7.50 -2.95
C LEU A 593 -19.73 6.75 -2.23
N LYS A 594 -19.56 5.45 -2.47
CA LYS A 594 -18.46 4.66 -1.89
C LYS A 594 -17.08 5.20 -2.29
N ASP A 595 -16.91 5.59 -3.54
CA ASP A 595 -15.65 6.15 -4.01
C ASP A 595 -15.39 7.55 -3.41
N ALA A 596 -16.43 8.39 -3.32
CA ALA A 596 -16.35 9.66 -2.59
C ALA A 596 -15.98 9.43 -1.12
N GLN A 597 -16.63 8.49 -0.42
CA GLN A 597 -16.34 8.17 0.98
C GLN A 597 -14.90 7.73 1.21
N LYS A 598 -14.33 6.89 0.31
CA LYS A 598 -12.91 6.51 0.37
C LYS A 598 -12.00 7.73 0.24
N LEU A 599 -12.32 8.64 -0.67
CA LEU A 599 -11.56 9.88 -0.86
C LEU A 599 -11.66 10.79 0.37
N LEU A 600 -12.87 10.98 0.94
CA LEU A 600 -13.08 11.76 2.16
C LEU A 600 -12.30 11.20 3.33
N LYS A 601 -12.32 9.88 3.52
CA LYS A 601 -11.50 9.21 4.52
C LYS A 601 -10.01 9.47 4.30
N ALA A 602 -9.54 9.44 3.06
CA ALA A 602 -8.13 9.73 2.76
C ALA A 602 -7.75 11.19 3.09
N VAL A 603 -8.67 12.15 2.90
CA VAL A 603 -8.50 13.55 3.31
C VAL A 603 -8.48 13.69 4.83
N ASP A 604 -9.39 13.03 5.55
CA ASP A 604 -9.43 13.08 7.00
C ASP A 604 -8.18 12.45 7.63
N ASP A 605 -7.74 11.31 7.09
CA ASP A 605 -6.46 10.68 7.47
C ASP A 605 -5.29 11.65 7.21
N TRP A 606 -5.29 12.36 6.08
CA TRP A 606 -4.28 13.37 5.76
C TRP A 606 -4.26 14.51 6.78
N ARG A 607 -5.44 15.02 7.17
CA ARG A 607 -5.59 16.11 8.17
C ARG A 607 -5.21 15.66 9.57
N ALA A 608 -5.56 14.44 9.95
CA ALA A 608 -5.19 13.85 11.22
C ALA A 608 -3.66 13.77 11.37
N THR A 609 -2.95 13.39 10.30
CA THR A 609 -1.48 13.44 10.28
C THR A 609 -0.97 14.87 10.51
N GLU A 610 -1.54 15.88 9.86
CA GLU A 610 -1.10 17.27 10.09
C GLU A 610 -1.38 17.78 11.50
N VAL A 611 -2.48 17.37 12.13
CA VAL A 611 -2.76 17.70 13.55
C VAL A 611 -1.71 17.07 14.48
N GLN A 612 -1.30 15.83 14.21
CA GLN A 612 -0.20 15.19 14.96
C GLN A 612 1.11 15.96 14.78
N VAL A 613 1.38 16.46 13.58
CA VAL A 613 2.57 17.26 13.28
C VAL A 613 2.55 18.60 14.04
N GLU A 614 1.39 19.26 14.12
CA GLU A 614 1.23 20.46 14.95
C GLU A 614 1.52 20.19 16.42
N HIS A 615 1.12 19.02 16.93
CA HIS A 615 1.46 18.62 18.30
C HIS A 615 2.97 18.43 18.49
N VAL A 616 3.66 17.78 17.54
CA VAL A 616 5.13 17.64 17.55
C VAL A 616 5.81 19.02 17.50
N ARG A 617 5.34 19.93 16.64
CA ARG A 617 5.86 21.32 16.57
C ARG A 617 5.66 22.09 17.86
N ALA A 618 4.52 21.91 18.53
CA ALA A 618 4.22 22.57 19.79
C ALA A 618 5.16 22.13 20.94
N GLN A 619 5.72 20.92 20.87
CA GLN A 619 6.74 20.45 21.82
C GLN A 619 8.10 21.13 21.61
N GLY A 620 8.35 21.69 20.42
CA GLY A 620 9.50 22.55 20.11
C GLY A 620 10.81 21.82 19.78
N GLU A 621 10.89 20.50 19.99
CA GLU A 621 12.09 19.70 19.70
C GLU A 621 12.25 19.41 18.20
N PHE A 622 11.13 19.11 17.51
CA PHE A 622 11.11 18.77 16.09
C PHE A 622 10.01 19.53 15.36
N LEU A 623 10.23 19.82 14.08
CA LEU A 623 9.20 20.36 13.18
C LEU A 623 8.25 19.28 12.67
N ARG A 624 8.74 18.03 12.58
CA ARG A 624 7.99 16.87 12.10
C ARG A 624 8.73 15.59 12.48
N ALA A 625 8.00 14.53 12.78
CA ALA A 625 8.57 13.22 13.08
C ALA A 625 7.78 12.10 12.39
N GLY A 626 8.46 10.99 12.12
CA GLY A 626 7.87 9.77 11.58
C GLY A 626 7.34 8.84 12.68
N ASP A 627 7.17 7.56 12.33
CA ASP A 627 6.72 6.56 13.29
C ASP A 627 7.68 6.42 14.48
N PRO A 628 7.17 6.21 15.71
CA PRO A 628 8.01 6.01 16.87
C PRO A 628 8.81 4.70 16.78
N ILE A 629 10.05 4.72 17.27
CA ILE A 629 10.86 3.51 17.41
C ILE A 629 10.46 2.78 18.69
N PRO A 630 10.12 1.48 18.61
CA PRO A 630 9.76 0.73 19.80
C PRO A 630 10.98 0.55 20.72
N VAL A 631 10.78 0.84 22.01
CA VAL A 631 11.80 0.66 23.07
C VAL A 631 12.17 -0.80 23.24
N THR A 632 11.23 -1.71 22.98
CA THR A 632 11.46 -3.16 22.99
C THR A 632 11.61 -3.69 21.58
N ARG A 633 12.52 -4.65 21.40
CA ARG A 633 12.75 -5.30 20.11
C ARG A 633 11.43 -5.82 19.51
N PRO A 634 11.05 -5.40 18.28
CA PRO A 634 9.85 -5.89 17.63
C PRO A 634 10.00 -7.39 17.33
N LYS A 635 8.93 -8.15 17.59
CA LYS A 635 8.86 -9.59 17.35
C LYS A 635 8.77 -9.87 15.85
N SER A 636 9.38 -10.95 15.37
CA SER A 636 9.19 -11.36 13.97
C SER A 636 7.74 -11.82 13.72
N ALA A 637 7.30 -11.83 12.46
CA ALA A 637 5.97 -12.32 12.09
C ALA A 637 5.73 -13.75 12.61
N VAL A 638 6.75 -14.61 12.56
CA VAL A 638 6.71 -15.98 13.08
C VAL A 638 6.62 -16.02 14.61
N GLU A 639 7.35 -15.15 15.32
CA GLU A 639 7.27 -15.04 16.79
C GLU A 639 5.89 -14.53 17.22
N ALA A 640 5.37 -13.51 16.55
CA ALA A 640 4.04 -12.96 16.78
C ALA A 640 2.93 -14.00 16.50
N LEU A 641 3.05 -14.78 15.42
CA LEU A 641 2.12 -15.88 15.10
C LEU A 641 2.24 -17.05 16.10
N ARG A 642 3.45 -17.41 16.52
CA ARG A 642 3.68 -18.44 17.55
C ARG A 642 3.12 -18.03 18.91
N GLU A 643 3.22 -16.74 19.24
CA GLU A 643 2.68 -16.21 20.48
C GLU A 643 1.17 -16.01 20.41
N MET A 644 0.60 -15.55 19.29
CA MET A 644 -0.85 -15.55 19.09
C MET A 644 -1.41 -16.98 19.18
N SER A 645 -0.72 -17.96 18.60
CA SER A 645 -1.12 -19.37 18.67
C SER A 645 -0.82 -20.05 20.02
N SER A 646 0.05 -19.47 20.86
CA SER A 646 0.27 -19.91 22.25
C SER A 646 -0.67 -19.20 23.24
N MET A 647 -1.03 -17.94 23.00
CA MET A 647 -2.04 -17.18 23.72
C MET A 647 -3.44 -17.74 23.45
N ALA A 648 -3.74 -18.12 22.20
CA ALA A 648 -4.97 -18.86 21.88
C ALA A 648 -5.07 -20.23 22.57
N ARG A 649 -3.95 -20.78 23.07
CA ARG A 649 -3.91 -22.03 23.84
C ARG A 649 -3.86 -21.82 25.36
N SER A 650 -3.51 -20.63 25.85
CA SER A 650 -3.27 -20.36 27.28
C SER A 650 -4.23 -19.35 27.90
N ALA A 651 -4.91 -18.53 27.11
CA ALA A 651 -6.03 -17.72 27.55
C ALA A 651 -7.33 -18.35 27.07
N GLY A 652 -8.13 -18.88 28.00
CA GLY A 652 -9.55 -19.18 27.77
C GLY A 652 -10.38 -17.90 27.60
N PHE A 653 -9.94 -16.98 26.73
CA PHE A 653 -10.73 -15.85 26.28
C PHE A 653 -11.25 -16.16 24.88
N ALA A 654 -12.54 -16.45 24.83
CA ALA A 654 -13.32 -16.34 23.63
C ALA A 654 -13.18 -14.93 23.08
N VAL A 655 -12.58 -14.78 21.91
CA VAL A 655 -12.88 -13.65 21.04
C VAL A 655 -14.34 -13.84 20.66
N SER A 656 -15.23 -13.03 21.24
CA SER A 656 -16.58 -12.84 20.77
C SER A 656 -16.52 -12.12 19.41
N VAL A 657 -16.21 -12.88 18.36
CA VAL A 657 -16.84 -12.63 17.06
C VAL A 657 -18.30 -13.00 17.26
N GLY A 658 -19.19 -12.08 16.89
CA GLY A 658 -20.64 -12.20 17.07
C GLY A 658 -21.17 -13.58 16.67
N GLN A 659 -22.07 -14.08 17.50
CA GLN A 659 -22.72 -15.38 17.44
C GLN A 659 -23.10 -15.82 16.02
N GLN A 660 -22.58 -16.97 15.61
CA GLN A 660 -23.38 -17.98 14.92
C GLN A 660 -23.24 -19.27 15.72
N ASP A 661 -24.34 -19.67 16.35
CA ASP A 661 -24.51 -20.93 17.04
C ASP A 661 -24.36 -22.10 16.04
N LEU A 662 -23.30 -22.89 16.22
CA LEU A 662 -23.22 -24.24 15.67
C LEU A 662 -23.75 -25.22 16.73
N PRO A 663 -24.84 -25.95 16.47
CA PRO A 663 -25.33 -26.96 17.40
C PRO A 663 -24.41 -28.18 17.43
N SER A 664 -23.98 -28.50 18.66
CA SER A 664 -23.63 -29.83 19.20
C SER A 664 -22.86 -30.83 18.32
N LYS A 665 -21.54 -30.90 18.51
CA LYS A 665 -20.76 -32.15 18.35
C LYS A 665 -21.15 -33.16 19.45
N LYS A 666 -22.31 -33.80 19.32
CA LYS A 666 -22.71 -34.95 20.16
C LYS A 666 -22.99 -36.24 19.39
N GLU A 667 -22.68 -36.33 18.09
CA GLU A 667 -23.05 -37.52 17.28
C GLU A 667 -21.91 -38.17 16.46
N VAL A 668 -20.63 -38.01 16.84
CA VAL A 668 -19.53 -38.80 16.21
C VAL A 668 -18.68 -39.54 17.27
N LEU A 669 -19.31 -39.94 18.37
CA LEU A 669 -18.72 -40.84 19.39
C LEU A 669 -19.60 -42.09 19.60
N ARG A 670 -20.00 -42.71 18.49
CA ARG A 670 -20.54 -44.08 18.46
C ARG A 670 -20.11 -44.76 17.18
N GLU A 671 -18.84 -45.14 17.11
CA GLU A 671 -18.32 -46.29 16.35
C GLU A 671 -16.80 -46.30 16.59
N PHE A 672 -16.22 -47.49 16.76
CA PHE A 672 -14.90 -47.79 17.35
C PHE A 672 -14.83 -47.85 18.88
N GLU A 673 -15.67 -48.69 19.47
CA GLU A 673 -15.22 -49.55 20.56
C GLU A 673 -14.21 -50.58 20.01
N MET A 674 -13.04 -50.70 20.63
CA MET A 674 -12.31 -51.97 20.78
C MET A 674 -11.34 -51.89 21.98
N PRO A 675 -11.05 -53.05 22.61
CA PRO A 675 -11.05 -53.23 24.07
C PRO A 675 -9.68 -52.98 24.76
N PRO A 676 -9.64 -52.92 26.11
CA PRO A 676 -8.42 -52.59 26.85
C PRO A 676 -7.41 -53.74 26.77
N ARG A 677 -6.14 -53.40 26.54
CA ARG A 677 -5.03 -54.29 26.89
C ARG A 677 -4.63 -54.05 28.33
N VAL A 678 -4.77 -55.13 29.09
CA VAL A 678 -4.18 -55.38 30.40
C VAL A 678 -2.73 -55.81 30.19
N ASP A 679 -1.88 -55.36 31.12
CA ASP A 679 -0.44 -55.55 31.33
C ASP A 679 0.56 -54.89 30.35
#